data_AF-A0A7W9FL74-F1
#
_entry.id   AF-A0A7W9FL74-F1
#
_cell.length_a   1.000
_cell.length_b   1.000
_cell.length_c   1.000
_cell.angle_alpha   90.00
_cell.angle_beta   90.00
_cell.angle_gamma   90.00
#
_symmetry.space_group_name_H-M   'P 1'
#
loop_
_entity.id
_entity.type
_entity.pdbx_description
1 polymer ?
#
loop_
_entity_poly.entity_id
_entity_poly.type
_entity_poly.pdbx_seq_one_letter_code
_entity_poly.pdbx_strand_id
1 'polypeptide(L)'
;MPEPAAGPQPAATEADERSLLPFGSVRFEGEMAGRSWTLFVTEEEAAAAASVTLAYRNAVLVMPERSRLRLVLNDQTVIDAPISAPETTGLLTADLPSGVLQPGANVFRLEAAQRHRTDCTIPSTYELWTEIDGSRSHLSFAGSAAELRPRSIDELAAVGFDGTGLTTIAIVAPGAQRSAAAAHIWPLAQSLALLGGFPNIRVEVLDAPPPGGGHGTLTVLLGTAEELAGLVGPEGRDAQSTTVTTFLDRPDLGRAVLLISGPRQGDIANAVEALVSRIDRPATALRETLDTASWESPPVRLFRGEQTVPLSALGVRTTEFSGRRFSTTFAVAVTADFYAAAYGEAALLLDAAFTEAVRPASHLDVYVNGHIAATTRIIGRRGGIFRHYPVPIPLRHFTPGINHVTIEANLDTAADEACAPDAAATDDSRFVLFDTTEFHMPAFARAARTPDLAALSGTGYPYGPSVEPVSLVLGRHSPQVISAAATLLGRLALQAGRIVPVAETSASAAPRSMALFVGAAAQTPPVALQATRIAESARTDWREPAGQVPTRATEQATERAAPPADTEQVFDRWRDRLSGGGGWQGQVSSFEDWLQRTFDISLSELRLRAPEAPPYAPARETSLVIAQAAAPTGDGVWTVFAAPSEDLLADAMAAATREDRWRDIDGRLATYAAATDTIETAPAAAVTFLPLTDRSVGNLRMIAANWLSSNILVYAVALVLMCAILGAMTAFLLRRIGRQG
;
A
#
# COMPACT_ATOMS: atom_id res chain seq x y z
N MET A 1 -23.39 52.79 -41.90
CA MET A 1 -22.17 52.67 -41.08
C MET A 1 -21.87 51.18 -40.97
N PRO A 2 -20.70 50.69 -41.40
CA PRO A 2 -20.32 49.32 -41.14
C PRO A 2 -19.93 49.17 -39.66
N GLU A 3 -20.34 48.04 -39.09
CA GLU A 3 -20.06 47.58 -37.73
C GLU A 3 -18.56 47.26 -37.58
N PRO A 4 -17.90 47.64 -36.48
CA PRO A 4 -16.47 47.43 -36.32
C PRO A 4 -16.17 45.94 -36.09
N ALA A 5 -15.23 45.42 -36.86
CA ALA A 5 -14.75 44.05 -36.75
C ALA A 5 -14.18 43.76 -35.35
N ALA A 6 -14.63 42.66 -34.75
CA ALA A 6 -14.08 42.13 -33.51
C ALA A 6 -12.57 41.86 -33.70
N GLY A 7 -11.76 42.44 -32.82
CA GLY A 7 -10.32 42.21 -32.79
C GLY A 7 -10.00 40.74 -32.54
N PRO A 8 -8.87 40.24 -33.06
CA PRO A 8 -8.47 38.85 -32.89
C PRO A 8 -8.34 38.52 -31.39
N GLN A 9 -9.09 37.51 -30.97
CA GLN A 9 -9.01 36.91 -29.65
C GLN A 9 -7.57 36.40 -29.45
N PRO A 10 -6.86 36.78 -28.37
CA PRO A 10 -5.49 36.31 -28.15
C PRO A 10 -5.50 34.78 -28.12
N ALA A 11 -4.62 34.16 -28.90
CA ALA A 11 -4.44 32.72 -28.92
C ALA A 11 -4.22 32.23 -27.48
N ALA A 12 -5.00 31.24 -27.05
CA ALA A 12 -4.78 30.56 -25.79
C ALA A 12 -3.33 30.09 -25.78
N THR A 13 -2.54 30.64 -24.86
CA THR A 13 -1.21 30.13 -24.56
C THR A 13 -1.41 28.66 -24.19
N GLU A 14 -0.80 27.72 -24.93
CA GLU A 14 -0.86 26.29 -24.57
C GLU A 14 -0.38 26.18 -23.13
N ALA A 15 -1.29 25.85 -22.23
CA ALA A 15 -0.98 25.68 -20.83
C ALA A 15 -0.60 24.23 -20.61
N ASP A 16 0.55 24.03 -19.97
CA ASP A 16 1.04 22.69 -19.67
C ASP A 16 0.40 22.21 -18.36
N GLU A 17 -0.39 21.13 -18.46
CA GLU A 17 -1.12 20.58 -17.33
C GLU A 17 -0.31 19.47 -16.64
N ARG A 18 -0.47 19.31 -15.32
CA ARG A 18 0.11 18.21 -14.55
C ARG A 18 -0.92 17.64 -13.62
N SER A 19 -1.11 16.32 -13.70
CA SER A 19 -2.01 15.60 -12.80
C SER A 19 -1.58 15.81 -11.36
N LEU A 20 -2.57 15.98 -10.49
CA LEU A 20 -2.33 16.40 -9.13
C LEU A 20 -2.40 15.24 -8.11
N LEU A 21 -3.19 14.21 -8.43
CA LEU A 21 -3.48 13.10 -7.53
C LEU A 21 -2.62 11.86 -7.87
N PRO A 22 -1.93 11.25 -6.89
CA PRO A 22 -1.17 10.01 -7.08
C PRO A 22 -2.06 8.76 -7.26
N PHE A 23 -3.37 8.95 -7.36
CA PHE A 23 -4.39 7.92 -7.56
C PHE A 23 -5.46 8.46 -8.51
N GLY A 24 -6.23 7.58 -9.17
CA GLY A 24 -7.32 8.01 -10.06
C GLY A 24 -8.43 8.78 -9.34
N SER A 25 -8.59 8.55 -8.03
CA SER A 25 -9.48 9.33 -7.17
C SER A 25 -8.99 9.32 -5.72
N VAL A 26 -9.32 10.38 -4.98
CA VAL A 26 -9.12 10.42 -3.52
C VAL A 26 -10.46 10.70 -2.85
N ARG A 27 -10.88 9.80 -1.97
CA ARG A 27 -12.15 9.88 -1.24
C ARG A 27 -11.92 10.27 0.22
N PHE A 28 -12.73 11.20 0.69
CA PHE A 28 -12.78 11.71 2.06
C PHE A 28 -14.11 11.31 2.68
N GLU A 29 -14.08 10.48 3.71
CA GLU A 29 -15.28 9.96 4.37
C GLU A 29 -15.43 10.53 5.78
N GLY A 30 -16.67 10.61 6.27
CA GLY A 30 -16.96 11.13 7.59
C GLY A 30 -16.98 12.65 7.67
N GLU A 31 -17.03 13.17 8.89
CA GLU A 31 -17.13 14.61 9.15
C GLU A 31 -15.80 15.35 9.03
N MET A 32 -14.70 14.62 9.02
CA MET A 32 -13.37 15.15 8.77
C MET A 32 -12.48 14.07 8.14
N ALA A 33 -11.70 14.46 7.14
CA ALA A 33 -10.63 13.63 6.61
C ALA A 33 -9.59 14.51 5.92
N GLY A 34 -8.33 14.08 5.93
CA GLY A 34 -7.22 14.79 5.31
C GLY A 34 -6.22 13.83 4.70
N ARG A 35 -5.60 14.23 3.59
CA ARG A 35 -4.52 13.48 2.95
C ARG A 35 -3.45 14.45 2.44
N SER A 36 -2.21 14.02 2.51
CA SER A 36 -1.07 14.80 2.04
C SER A 36 -0.07 13.94 1.28
N TRP A 37 0.53 14.53 0.26
CA TRP A 37 1.61 13.97 -0.54
C TRP A 37 2.47 15.10 -1.09
N THR A 38 3.52 14.76 -1.81
CA THR A 38 4.51 15.68 -2.34
C THR A 38 4.47 15.65 -3.86
N LEU A 39 4.51 16.81 -4.49
CA LEU A 39 4.66 16.96 -5.94
C LEU A 39 5.99 17.63 -6.23
N PHE A 40 6.77 17.05 -7.14
CA PHE A 40 8.01 17.66 -7.59
C PHE A 40 7.73 18.65 -8.72
N VAL A 41 8.28 19.86 -8.60
CA VAL A 41 8.14 20.96 -9.58
C VAL A 41 9.54 21.40 -10.02
N THR A 42 9.79 21.60 -11.32
CA THR A 42 11.10 22.08 -11.81
C THR A 42 11.32 23.56 -11.49
N GLU A 43 12.53 24.07 -11.72
CA GLU A 43 12.83 25.49 -11.54
C GLU A 43 12.00 26.37 -12.49
N GLU A 44 11.87 25.96 -13.75
CA GLU A 44 11.07 26.66 -14.76
C GLU A 44 9.58 26.65 -14.41
N GLU A 45 9.04 25.51 -13.94
CA GLU A 45 7.64 25.42 -13.51
C GLU A 45 7.36 26.27 -12.27
N ALA A 46 8.27 26.30 -11.30
CA ALA A 46 8.12 27.12 -10.09
C ALA A 46 8.19 28.63 -10.40
N ALA A 47 8.89 29.01 -11.47
CA ALA A 47 8.96 30.39 -11.95
C ALA A 47 7.76 30.79 -12.83
N ALA A 48 7.05 29.83 -13.40
CA ALA A 48 5.90 30.07 -14.26
C ALA A 48 4.66 30.51 -13.46
N ALA A 49 3.78 31.31 -14.09
CA ALA A 49 2.46 31.57 -13.53
C ALA A 49 1.66 30.27 -13.56
N ALA A 50 1.10 29.88 -12.42
CA ALA A 50 0.41 28.60 -12.28
C ALA A 50 -1.01 28.78 -11.71
N SER A 51 -1.91 27.88 -12.08
CA SER A 51 -3.22 27.73 -11.47
C SER A 51 -3.46 26.28 -11.07
N VAL A 52 -4.32 26.05 -10.10
CA VAL A 52 -4.73 24.72 -9.67
C VAL A 52 -6.22 24.55 -9.91
N THR A 53 -6.60 23.41 -10.49
CA THR A 53 -7.99 22.99 -10.68
C THR A 53 -8.24 21.70 -9.92
N LEU A 54 -9.31 21.67 -9.12
CA LEU A 54 -9.82 20.47 -8.43
C LEU A 54 -11.21 20.12 -8.96
N ALA A 55 -11.35 18.89 -9.44
CA ALA A 55 -12.63 18.31 -9.81
C ALA A 55 -13.14 17.42 -8.68
N TYR A 56 -14.35 17.68 -8.19
CA TYR A 56 -14.89 16.93 -7.06
C TYR A 56 -16.39 16.62 -7.18
N ARG A 57 -16.82 15.61 -6.43
CA ARG A 57 -18.21 15.24 -6.17
C ARG A 57 -18.40 14.94 -4.70
N ASN A 58 -19.62 15.06 -4.20
CA ASN A 58 -19.92 14.74 -2.80
C ASN A 58 -21.28 14.07 -2.63
N ALA A 59 -21.51 13.53 -1.43
CA ALA A 59 -22.82 13.00 -1.07
C ALA A 59 -23.89 14.10 -1.05
N VAL A 60 -25.11 13.77 -1.49
CA VAL A 60 -26.28 14.68 -1.46
C VAL A 60 -26.57 15.18 -0.04
N LEU A 61 -26.22 14.37 0.96
CA LEU A 61 -26.46 14.62 2.38
C LEU A 61 -25.48 15.63 3.01
N VAL A 62 -24.41 16.00 2.30
CA VAL A 62 -23.51 17.06 2.75
C VAL A 62 -24.24 18.41 2.75
N MET A 63 -24.07 19.18 3.83
CA MET A 63 -24.60 20.53 4.00
C MET A 63 -23.56 21.57 3.55
N PRO A 64 -23.74 22.23 2.38
CA PRO A 64 -22.73 23.14 1.82
C PRO A 64 -22.38 24.32 2.72
N GLU A 65 -23.34 24.79 3.52
CA GLU A 65 -23.21 25.98 4.36
C GLU A 65 -22.16 25.81 5.49
N ARG A 66 -21.90 24.57 5.92
CA ARG A 66 -20.91 24.24 6.97
C ARG A 66 -19.91 23.17 6.58
N SER A 67 -19.88 22.79 5.32
CA SER A 67 -18.92 21.81 4.81
C SER A 67 -17.90 22.53 3.93
N ARG A 68 -16.61 22.27 4.15
CA ARG A 68 -15.51 22.96 3.48
C ARG A 68 -14.53 21.95 2.90
N LEU A 69 -14.11 22.21 1.66
CA LEU A 69 -12.98 21.56 1.02
C LEU A 69 -11.84 22.58 0.98
N ARG A 70 -10.68 22.18 1.53
CA ARG A 70 -9.49 23.01 1.58
C ARG A 70 -8.34 22.35 0.83
N LEU A 71 -7.62 23.16 0.08
CA LEU A 71 -6.32 22.82 -0.47
C LEU A 71 -5.25 23.71 0.16
N VAL A 72 -4.25 23.07 0.76
CA VAL A 72 -3.05 23.71 1.29
C VAL A 72 -1.83 23.24 0.48
N LEU A 73 -1.07 24.20 -0.03
CA LEU A 73 0.22 24.01 -0.70
C LEU A 73 1.31 24.67 0.14
N ASN A 74 2.32 23.91 0.59
CA ASN A 74 3.43 24.41 1.40
C ASN A 74 2.97 25.32 2.57
N ASP A 75 1.99 24.82 3.35
CA ASP A 75 1.34 25.53 4.46
C ASP A 75 0.55 26.81 4.11
N GLN A 76 0.36 27.12 2.82
CA GLN A 76 -0.51 28.20 2.36
C GLN A 76 -1.82 27.65 1.80
N THR A 77 -2.95 28.13 2.31
CA THR A 77 -4.28 27.77 1.80
C THR A 77 -4.52 28.48 0.47
N VAL A 78 -4.71 27.71 -0.60
CA VAL A 78 -4.97 28.22 -1.96
C VAL A 78 -6.42 28.03 -2.40
N ILE A 79 -7.12 27.02 -1.86
CA ILE A 79 -8.57 26.84 -2.02
C ILE A 79 -9.18 26.66 -0.62
N ASP A 80 -10.24 27.41 -0.34
CA ASP A 80 -11.19 27.16 0.77
C ASP A 80 -12.59 27.45 0.20
N ALA A 81 -13.35 26.39 -0.05
CA ALA A 81 -14.64 26.49 -0.73
C ALA A 81 -15.70 25.60 -0.06
N PRO A 82 -16.99 25.99 -0.13
CA PRO A 82 -18.07 25.11 0.31
C PRO A 82 -18.15 23.84 -0.55
N ILE A 83 -18.50 22.71 0.09
CA ILE A 83 -18.73 21.45 -0.62
C ILE A 83 -20.17 21.43 -1.15
N SER A 84 -20.35 21.62 -2.46
CA SER A 84 -21.67 21.88 -3.06
C SER A 84 -21.89 21.24 -4.44
N ALA A 85 -21.27 20.09 -4.72
CA ALA A 85 -21.33 19.38 -6.01
C ALA A 85 -21.95 17.96 -5.91
N PRO A 86 -23.22 17.81 -5.48
CA PRO A 86 -23.86 16.50 -5.30
C PRO A 86 -24.36 15.85 -6.61
N GLU A 87 -24.73 16.63 -7.62
CA GLU A 87 -25.33 16.13 -8.86
C GLU A 87 -24.34 15.99 -10.02
N THR A 88 -23.48 16.99 -10.19
CA THR A 88 -22.46 17.06 -11.25
C THR A 88 -21.09 17.36 -10.67
N THR A 89 -20.03 16.95 -11.36
CA THR A 89 -18.65 17.29 -10.96
C THR A 89 -18.47 18.80 -10.87
N GLY A 90 -18.16 19.30 -9.67
CA GLY A 90 -17.79 20.68 -9.43
C GLY A 90 -16.33 20.91 -9.78
N LEU A 91 -16.00 22.11 -10.25
CA LEU A 91 -14.64 22.55 -10.50
C LEU A 91 -14.31 23.72 -9.58
N LEU A 92 -13.22 23.60 -8.82
CA LEU A 92 -12.63 24.69 -8.05
C LEU A 92 -11.31 25.06 -8.70
N THR A 93 -11.19 26.30 -9.16
CA THR A 93 -9.95 26.80 -9.77
C THR A 93 -9.44 28.00 -8.97
N ALA A 94 -8.14 28.03 -8.71
CA ALA A 94 -7.47 29.14 -8.05
C ALA A 94 -6.11 29.42 -8.71
N ASP A 95 -5.80 30.70 -8.92
CA ASP A 95 -4.47 31.13 -9.33
C ASP A 95 -3.51 30.99 -8.15
N LEU A 96 -2.32 30.44 -8.41
CA LEU A 96 -1.30 30.26 -7.38
C LEU A 96 -0.48 31.55 -7.22
N PRO A 97 -0.37 32.12 -6.01
CA PRO A 97 0.52 33.24 -5.75
C PRO A 97 1.98 32.88 -6.07
N SER A 98 2.75 33.86 -6.56
CA SER A 98 4.17 33.70 -6.84
C SER A 98 4.92 33.26 -5.57
N GLY A 99 5.74 32.20 -5.67
CA GLY A 99 6.52 31.67 -4.56
C GLY A 99 5.79 30.67 -3.66
N VAL A 100 4.52 30.31 -3.95
CA VAL A 100 3.87 29.17 -3.29
C VAL A 100 4.53 27.86 -3.70
N LEU A 101 4.75 27.68 -5.00
CA LEU A 101 5.54 26.56 -5.51
C LEU A 101 7.03 26.91 -5.41
N GLN A 102 7.81 25.95 -4.94
CA GLN A 102 9.26 26.01 -4.81
C GLN A 102 9.89 24.95 -5.73
N PRO A 103 11.06 25.20 -6.33
CA PRO A 103 11.78 24.17 -7.06
C PRO A 103 12.02 22.94 -6.18
N GLY A 104 11.72 21.75 -6.71
CA GLY A 104 11.78 20.49 -5.99
C GLY A 104 10.45 20.04 -5.38
N ALA A 105 10.52 19.42 -4.20
CA ALA A 105 9.40 18.82 -3.50
C ALA A 105 8.46 19.86 -2.86
N ASN A 106 7.18 19.83 -3.21
CA ASN A 106 6.13 20.69 -2.65
C ASN A 106 5.06 19.84 -1.95
N VAL A 107 4.72 20.18 -0.71
CA VAL A 107 3.70 19.45 0.05
C VAL A 107 2.30 19.92 -0.33
N PHE A 108 1.53 18.99 -0.85
CA PHE A 108 0.13 19.13 -1.20
C PHE A 108 -0.74 18.47 -0.13
N ARG A 109 -1.72 19.18 0.43
CA ARG A 109 -2.64 18.66 1.44
C ARG A 109 -4.08 19.04 1.13
N LEU A 110 -4.95 18.04 1.04
CA LEU A 110 -6.39 18.20 0.91
C LEU A 110 -7.09 17.84 2.21
N GLU A 111 -8.08 18.64 2.56
CA GLU A 111 -8.87 18.45 3.77
C GLU A 111 -10.35 18.66 3.47
N ALA A 112 -11.19 17.73 3.91
CA ALA A 112 -12.63 17.86 3.87
C ALA A 112 -13.17 17.92 5.30
N ALA A 113 -13.91 18.98 5.61
CA ALA A 113 -14.74 19.06 6.80
C ALA A 113 -16.19 19.01 6.34
N GLN A 114 -16.95 18.03 6.81
CA GLN A 114 -18.29 17.72 6.31
C GLN A 114 -19.30 17.74 7.46
N ARG A 115 -20.51 18.20 7.17
CA ARG A 115 -21.66 18.14 8.08
C ARG A 115 -22.85 17.58 7.34
N HIS A 116 -23.60 16.73 8.03
CA HIS A 116 -24.83 16.16 7.51
C HIS A 116 -25.95 17.20 7.54
N ARG A 117 -26.80 17.22 6.51
CA ARG A 117 -27.85 18.24 6.31
C ARG A 117 -29.09 18.05 7.18
N THR A 118 -29.48 16.80 7.45
CA THR A 118 -30.76 16.50 8.11
C THR A 118 -30.65 15.68 9.39
N ASP A 119 -29.68 14.78 9.48
CA ASP A 119 -29.39 13.95 10.65
C ASP A 119 -28.20 14.50 11.48
N CYS A 120 -28.28 14.28 12.78
CA CYS A 120 -27.29 14.63 13.79
C CYS A 120 -26.74 13.41 14.55
N THR A 121 -26.91 12.20 14.03
CA THR A 121 -26.44 10.97 14.68
C THR A 121 -25.06 10.54 14.18
N ILE A 122 -24.31 9.77 14.98
CA ILE A 122 -23.02 9.18 14.57
C ILE A 122 -23.17 8.29 13.31
N PRO A 123 -24.17 7.39 13.19
CA PRO A 123 -24.37 6.58 11.98
C PRO A 123 -24.50 7.41 10.69
N SER A 124 -25.14 8.57 10.73
CA SER A 124 -25.28 9.44 9.55
C SER A 124 -23.93 9.97 9.02
N THR A 125 -22.90 10.01 9.87
CA THR A 125 -21.57 10.47 9.45
C THR A 125 -20.90 9.53 8.46
N TYR A 126 -21.26 8.23 8.44
CA TYR A 126 -20.74 7.26 7.47
C TYR A 126 -21.33 7.46 6.07
N GLU A 127 -22.40 8.25 5.94
CA GLU A 127 -23.01 8.60 4.65
C GLU A 127 -22.35 9.84 4.02
N LEU A 128 -21.50 10.54 4.77
CA LEU A 128 -20.77 11.72 4.31
C LEU A 128 -19.52 11.33 3.55
N TRP A 129 -19.43 11.81 2.32
CA TRP A 129 -18.23 11.64 1.52
C TRP A 129 -18.04 12.77 0.50
N THR A 130 -16.78 13.07 0.21
CA THR A 130 -16.33 13.92 -0.89
C THR A 130 -15.23 13.20 -1.64
N GLU A 131 -15.32 13.13 -2.96
CA GLU A 131 -14.38 12.43 -3.83
C GLU A 131 -13.79 13.40 -4.84
N ILE A 132 -12.46 13.41 -4.94
CA ILE A 132 -11.70 14.20 -5.90
C ILE A 132 -11.31 13.32 -7.07
N ASP A 133 -11.61 13.78 -8.28
CA ASP A 133 -11.35 13.09 -9.54
C ASP A 133 -9.95 13.46 -10.06
N GLY A 134 -9.05 12.47 -10.12
CA GLY A 134 -7.67 12.66 -10.58
C GLY A 134 -7.55 12.98 -12.08
N SER A 135 -8.53 12.56 -12.89
CA SER A 135 -8.50 12.76 -14.34
C SER A 135 -8.76 14.20 -14.78
N ARG A 136 -9.33 15.01 -13.88
CA ARG A 136 -9.72 16.39 -14.12
C ARG A 136 -9.13 17.38 -13.12
N SER A 137 -8.33 16.91 -12.17
CA SER A 137 -7.63 17.75 -11.20
C SER A 137 -6.16 17.88 -11.58
N HIS A 138 -5.73 19.11 -11.85
CA HIS A 138 -4.40 19.39 -12.39
C HIS A 138 -3.85 20.72 -11.89
N LEU A 139 -2.52 20.85 -11.95
CA LEU A 139 -1.81 22.12 -11.99
C LEU A 139 -1.68 22.54 -13.45
N SER A 140 -1.89 23.81 -13.76
CA SER A 140 -1.72 24.36 -15.10
C SER A 140 -0.67 25.45 -15.05
N PHE A 141 0.36 25.35 -15.88
CA PHE A 141 1.47 26.30 -15.94
C PHE A 141 1.42 27.11 -17.23
N ALA A 142 1.72 28.40 -17.12
CA ALA A 142 1.91 29.27 -18.28
C ALA A 142 3.26 28.99 -18.94
N GLY A 143 3.23 28.46 -20.16
CA GLY A 143 4.44 28.11 -20.92
C GLY A 143 4.21 26.84 -21.73
N SER A 144 5.02 26.65 -22.77
CA SER A 144 4.90 25.43 -23.58
C SER A 144 5.46 24.21 -22.83
N ALA A 145 4.91 23.03 -23.11
CA ALA A 145 5.42 21.77 -22.55
C ALA A 145 6.91 21.54 -22.86
N ALA A 146 7.42 22.10 -23.98
CA ALA A 146 8.83 22.05 -24.32
C ALA A 146 9.68 22.90 -23.36
N GLU A 147 9.23 24.08 -22.96
CA GLU A 147 9.98 24.96 -22.04
C GLU A 147 10.03 24.39 -20.61
N LEU A 148 8.93 23.77 -20.19
CA LEU A 148 8.66 23.24 -18.84
C LEU A 148 9.04 21.76 -18.68
N ARG A 149 9.76 21.18 -19.65
CA ARG A 149 10.21 19.78 -19.58
C ARG A 149 11.34 19.59 -18.56
N PRO A 150 11.50 18.38 -17.99
CA PRO A 150 12.69 18.02 -17.25
C PRO A 150 13.95 18.12 -18.14
N ARG A 151 15.01 18.74 -17.63
CA ARG A 151 16.28 18.94 -18.36
C ARG A 151 17.41 18.06 -17.84
N SER A 152 17.31 17.62 -16.59
CA SER A 152 18.34 16.86 -15.90
C SER A 152 17.75 15.62 -15.22
N ILE A 153 18.61 14.64 -14.91
CA ILE A 153 18.17 13.45 -14.16
C ILE A 153 17.69 13.79 -12.75
N ASP A 154 18.12 14.92 -12.19
CA ASP A 154 17.71 15.42 -10.88
C ASP A 154 16.25 15.91 -10.88
N GLU A 155 15.70 16.21 -12.05
CA GLU A 155 14.31 16.60 -12.27
C GLU A 155 13.42 15.43 -12.70
N LEU A 156 13.89 14.17 -12.64
CA LEU A 156 13.13 13.02 -13.13
C LEU A 156 11.75 12.89 -12.46
N ALA A 157 11.64 13.24 -11.18
CA ALA A 157 10.37 13.25 -10.44
C ALA A 157 9.33 14.22 -11.04
N ALA A 158 9.76 15.23 -11.81
CA ALA A 158 8.85 16.16 -12.50
C ALA A 158 8.06 15.50 -13.64
N VAL A 159 8.45 14.31 -14.13
CA VAL A 159 7.61 13.52 -15.06
C VAL A 159 6.20 13.32 -14.48
N GLY A 160 6.12 13.10 -13.16
CA GLY A 160 4.86 12.91 -12.45
C GLY A 160 4.08 11.69 -12.92
N PHE A 161 2.76 11.80 -12.89
CA PHE A 161 1.83 10.74 -13.24
C PHE A 161 0.66 11.28 -14.07
N ASP A 162 -0.07 10.37 -14.71
CA ASP A 162 -1.28 10.69 -15.46
C ASP A 162 -2.50 10.89 -14.54
N GLY A 163 -3.66 11.16 -15.13
CA GLY A 163 -4.92 11.35 -14.38
C GLY A 163 -5.41 10.12 -13.60
N THR A 164 -4.78 8.96 -13.77
CA THR A 164 -5.03 7.73 -13.00
C THR A 164 -4.02 7.52 -11.86
N GLY A 165 -3.05 8.43 -11.73
CA GLY A 165 -1.93 8.31 -10.82
C GLY A 165 -0.84 7.35 -11.30
N LEU A 166 -0.84 6.95 -12.58
CA LEU A 166 0.14 6.03 -13.16
C LEU A 166 1.28 6.79 -13.84
N THR A 167 2.50 6.32 -13.66
CA THR A 167 3.67 6.76 -14.43
C THR A 167 4.08 5.66 -15.40
N THR A 168 4.04 5.96 -16.70
CA THR A 168 4.46 5.04 -17.75
C THR A 168 5.91 5.30 -18.11
N ILE A 169 6.77 4.30 -17.94
CA ILE A 169 8.17 4.32 -18.37
C ILE A 169 8.27 3.49 -19.65
N ALA A 170 8.21 4.16 -20.79
CA ALA A 170 8.29 3.53 -22.11
C ALA A 170 9.76 3.42 -22.54
N ILE A 171 10.38 2.27 -22.30
CA ILE A 171 11.75 1.96 -22.70
C ILE A 171 11.75 1.48 -24.15
N VAL A 172 12.16 2.36 -25.05
CA VAL A 172 12.36 2.07 -26.46
C VAL A 172 13.77 1.52 -26.65
N ALA A 173 13.88 0.21 -26.79
CA ALA A 173 15.14 -0.50 -26.93
C ALA A 173 15.08 -1.43 -28.15
N PRO A 174 15.45 -0.94 -29.36
CA PRO A 174 15.39 -1.74 -30.57
C PRO A 174 16.17 -3.05 -30.45
N GLY A 175 15.47 -4.18 -30.48
CA GLY A 175 16.10 -5.49 -30.31
C GLY A 175 16.36 -5.89 -28.85
N ALA A 176 15.59 -5.34 -27.90
CA ALA A 176 15.54 -5.77 -26.50
C ALA A 176 15.37 -7.30 -26.33
N GLN A 177 14.74 -7.95 -27.31
CA GLN A 177 14.56 -9.41 -27.38
C GLN A 177 15.89 -10.18 -27.52
N ARG A 178 16.99 -9.50 -27.89
CA ARG A 178 18.35 -10.05 -27.85
C ARG A 178 18.86 -9.89 -26.42
N SER A 179 19.14 -11.00 -25.74
CA SER A 179 19.47 -11.07 -24.29
C SER A 179 20.50 -10.06 -23.76
N ALA A 180 21.40 -9.55 -24.61
CA ALA A 180 22.36 -8.52 -24.23
C ALA A 180 21.72 -7.17 -23.83
N ALA A 181 20.63 -6.77 -24.49
CA ALA A 181 19.94 -5.51 -24.18
C ALA A 181 19.03 -5.65 -22.95
N ALA A 182 18.38 -6.80 -22.78
CA ALA A 182 17.54 -7.09 -21.61
C ALA A 182 18.29 -6.98 -20.28
N ALA A 183 19.57 -7.36 -20.26
CA ALA A 183 20.42 -7.26 -19.07
C ALA A 183 20.54 -5.82 -18.51
N HIS A 184 20.40 -4.80 -19.36
CA HIS A 184 20.46 -3.39 -18.94
C HIS A 184 19.10 -2.83 -18.50
N ILE A 185 18.00 -3.44 -18.94
CA ILE A 185 16.64 -3.00 -18.63
C ILE A 185 16.33 -3.17 -17.13
N TRP A 186 16.79 -4.26 -16.52
CA TRP A 186 16.50 -4.54 -15.11
C TRP A 186 17.06 -3.50 -14.14
N PRO A 187 18.36 -3.15 -14.16
CA PRO A 187 18.88 -2.08 -13.32
C PRO A 187 18.34 -0.70 -13.72
N LEU A 188 18.09 -0.46 -15.02
CA LEU A 188 17.56 0.82 -15.49
C LEU A 188 16.14 1.09 -14.97
N ALA A 189 15.21 0.14 -15.12
CA ALA A 189 13.84 0.27 -14.65
C ALA A 189 13.76 0.55 -13.15
N GLN A 190 14.59 -0.15 -12.36
CA GLN A 190 14.72 0.08 -10.92
C GLN A 190 15.28 1.47 -10.59
N SER A 191 16.32 1.90 -11.32
CA SER A 191 16.93 3.22 -11.11
C SER A 191 15.96 4.35 -11.42
N LEU A 192 15.22 4.26 -12.53
CA LEU A 192 14.23 5.26 -12.92
C LEU A 192 13.05 5.32 -11.93
N ALA A 193 12.59 4.16 -11.45
CA ALA A 193 11.55 4.10 -10.42
C ALA A 193 12.00 4.81 -9.13
N LEU A 194 13.21 4.51 -8.64
CA LEU A 194 13.77 5.11 -7.43
C LEU A 194 14.06 6.61 -7.57
N LEU A 195 14.67 7.03 -8.67
CA LEU A 195 14.99 8.44 -8.93
C LEU A 195 13.74 9.30 -9.12
N GLY A 196 12.71 8.74 -9.76
CA GLY A 196 11.44 9.42 -9.95
C GLY A 196 10.54 9.42 -8.72
N GLY A 197 10.71 8.45 -7.81
CA GLY A 197 9.85 8.29 -6.63
C GLY A 197 8.39 8.06 -7.01
N PHE A 198 8.12 7.43 -8.16
CA PHE A 198 6.77 7.30 -8.72
C PHE A 198 5.94 6.29 -7.90
N PRO A 199 4.73 6.66 -7.42
CA PRO A 199 3.94 5.79 -6.54
C PRO A 199 3.43 4.54 -7.27
N ASN A 200 3.00 4.70 -8.52
CA ASN A 200 2.51 3.64 -9.38
C ASN A 200 3.26 3.69 -10.70
N ILE A 201 3.94 2.61 -11.07
CA ILE A 201 4.71 2.53 -12.31
C ILE A 201 4.18 1.45 -13.23
N ARG A 202 4.28 1.71 -14.54
CA ARG A 202 4.15 0.72 -15.61
C ARG A 202 5.37 0.86 -16.50
N VAL A 203 6.18 -0.18 -16.59
CA VAL A 203 7.30 -0.21 -17.53
C VAL A 203 6.85 -0.91 -18.79
N GLU A 204 7.03 -0.27 -19.93
CA GLU A 204 6.76 -0.83 -21.25
C GLU A 204 8.07 -0.91 -22.03
N VAL A 205 8.43 -2.12 -22.46
CA VAL A 205 9.60 -2.32 -23.30
C VAL A 205 9.14 -2.48 -24.74
N LEU A 206 9.55 -1.53 -25.58
CA LEU A 206 9.06 -1.36 -26.94
C LEU A 206 10.23 -1.38 -27.95
N ASP A 207 9.99 -1.91 -29.15
CA ASP A 207 10.96 -1.84 -30.25
C ASP A 207 10.91 -0.49 -30.99
N ALA A 208 9.80 0.26 -30.84
CA ALA A 208 9.59 1.57 -31.44
C ALA A 208 8.89 2.52 -30.44
N PRO A 209 9.08 3.84 -30.56
CA PRO A 209 8.45 4.78 -29.64
C PRO A 209 6.92 4.73 -29.69
N PRO A 210 6.24 4.92 -28.54
CA PRO A 210 4.80 5.08 -28.51
C PRO A 210 4.42 6.43 -29.16
N PRO A 211 3.28 6.51 -29.88
CA PRO A 211 2.84 7.77 -30.46
C PRO A 211 2.42 8.76 -29.37
N GLY A 212 3.07 9.93 -29.30
CA GLY A 212 2.66 11.09 -28.50
C GLY A 212 2.45 10.78 -27.01
N GLY A 213 3.54 10.61 -26.26
CA GLY A 213 3.49 10.36 -24.81
C GLY A 213 2.78 11.50 -24.06
N GLY A 214 1.64 11.18 -23.43
CA GLY A 214 0.87 12.11 -22.61
C GLY A 214 1.52 12.40 -21.26
N HIS A 215 0.83 13.18 -20.42
CA HIS A 215 1.24 13.45 -19.05
C HIS A 215 1.56 12.16 -18.28
N GLY A 216 2.58 12.19 -17.40
CA GLY A 216 3.01 11.01 -16.66
C GLY A 216 3.73 9.95 -17.48
N THR A 217 4.18 10.27 -18.70
CA THR A 217 4.95 9.35 -19.54
C THR A 217 6.41 9.78 -19.65
N LEU A 218 7.32 8.87 -19.30
CA LEU A 218 8.75 8.97 -19.56
C LEU A 218 9.11 8.05 -20.73
N THR A 219 9.50 8.63 -21.85
CA THR A 219 10.05 7.86 -22.98
C THR A 219 11.56 7.74 -22.82
N VAL A 220 12.08 6.52 -22.77
CA VAL A 220 13.52 6.25 -22.61
C VAL A 220 14.05 5.62 -23.89
N LEU A 221 14.92 6.31 -24.61
CA LEU A 221 15.62 5.78 -25.77
C LEU A 221 16.90 5.07 -25.28
N LEU A 222 16.92 3.75 -25.37
CA LEU A 222 18.03 2.92 -24.89
C LEU A 222 18.63 2.11 -26.05
N GLY A 223 19.88 2.38 -26.39
CA GLY A 223 20.53 1.68 -27.50
C GLY A 223 21.82 2.37 -27.96
N THR A 224 22.56 1.71 -28.83
CA THR A 224 23.75 2.35 -29.44
C THR A 224 23.33 3.49 -30.37
N ALA A 225 24.24 4.43 -30.62
CA ALA A 225 23.96 5.53 -31.53
C ALA A 225 23.59 5.07 -32.94
N GLU A 226 24.09 3.91 -33.38
CA GLU A 226 23.71 3.28 -34.65
C GLU A 226 22.28 2.73 -34.61
N GLU A 227 21.92 1.98 -33.56
CA GLU A 227 20.58 1.42 -33.38
C GLU A 227 19.50 2.50 -33.27
N LEU A 228 19.86 3.67 -32.72
CA LEU A 228 18.95 4.79 -32.50
C LEU A 228 19.02 5.89 -33.58
N ALA A 229 19.81 5.72 -34.64
CA ALA A 229 20.08 6.78 -35.63
C ALA A 229 18.81 7.38 -36.29
N GLY A 230 17.74 6.59 -36.42
CA GLY A 230 16.44 7.06 -36.96
C GLY A 230 15.49 7.65 -35.91
N LEU A 231 15.78 7.46 -34.63
CA LEU A 231 14.94 7.89 -33.51
C LEU A 231 15.49 9.11 -32.79
N VAL A 232 16.76 9.45 -32.99
CA VAL A 232 17.46 10.53 -32.28
C VAL A 232 17.70 11.71 -33.23
N GLY A 233 17.34 12.90 -32.79
CA GLY A 233 17.54 14.14 -33.56
C GLY A 233 19.01 14.61 -33.56
N PRO A 234 19.29 15.82 -34.09
CA PRO A 234 20.64 16.40 -34.07
C PRO A 234 21.26 16.49 -32.66
N GLU A 235 20.42 16.65 -31.63
CA GLU A 235 20.82 16.78 -30.23
C GLU A 235 21.50 15.54 -29.65
N GLY A 236 21.24 14.34 -30.18
CA GLY A 236 21.89 13.12 -29.71
C GLY A 236 23.06 12.65 -30.56
N ARG A 237 23.59 13.49 -31.46
CA ARG A 237 24.78 13.15 -32.28
C ARG A 237 26.03 12.88 -31.43
N ASP A 238 26.12 13.47 -30.25
CA ASP A 238 27.25 13.26 -29.35
C ASP A 238 27.40 11.79 -28.94
N ALA A 239 26.28 11.04 -28.91
CA ALA A 239 26.26 9.61 -28.63
C ALA A 239 27.06 8.77 -29.63
N GLN A 240 27.36 9.29 -30.83
CA GLN A 240 28.22 8.62 -31.82
C GLN A 240 29.69 8.55 -31.39
N SER A 241 30.10 9.38 -30.42
CA SER A 241 31.49 9.51 -30.00
C SER A 241 31.72 9.31 -28.50
N THR A 242 30.69 9.51 -27.67
CA THR A 242 30.77 9.38 -26.22
C THR A 242 29.50 8.75 -25.64
N THR A 243 29.56 8.29 -24.39
CA THR A 243 28.38 7.94 -23.59
C THR A 243 27.57 9.20 -23.28
N VAL A 244 26.24 9.13 -23.43
CA VAL A 244 25.31 10.23 -23.18
C VAL A 244 24.11 9.73 -22.36
N THR A 245 23.79 10.47 -21.30
CA THR A 245 22.54 10.36 -20.52
C THR A 245 21.94 11.76 -20.41
N THR A 246 20.95 12.09 -21.23
CA THR A 246 20.38 13.45 -21.29
C THR A 246 18.92 13.44 -21.73
N PHE A 247 18.16 14.47 -21.36
CA PHE A 247 16.84 14.73 -21.94
C PHE A 247 16.96 15.36 -23.34
N LEU A 248 16.05 14.99 -24.24
CA LEU A 248 15.96 15.51 -25.61
C LEU A 248 14.71 16.37 -25.80
N ASP A 249 14.79 17.36 -26.70
CA ASP A 249 13.61 18.11 -27.16
C ASP A 249 12.92 17.37 -28.32
N ARG A 250 12.02 16.44 -27.96
CA ARG A 250 11.30 15.59 -28.93
C ARG A 250 9.81 15.53 -28.61
N PRO A 251 9.05 16.61 -28.86
CA PRO A 251 7.63 16.67 -28.54
C PRO A 251 6.80 15.60 -29.27
N ASP A 252 7.30 15.08 -30.40
CA ASP A 252 6.69 13.94 -31.12
C ASP A 252 6.78 12.62 -30.35
N LEU A 253 7.76 12.48 -29.45
CA LEU A 253 7.98 11.30 -28.60
C LEU A 253 7.48 11.49 -27.15
N GLY A 254 6.95 12.68 -26.83
CA GLY A 254 6.40 13.03 -25.52
C GLY A 254 7.15 14.19 -24.84
N ARG A 255 6.64 14.59 -23.67
CA ARG A 255 7.20 15.72 -22.89
C ARG A 255 8.55 15.41 -22.24
N ALA A 256 8.75 14.17 -21.80
CA ALA A 256 9.97 13.73 -21.12
C ALA A 256 10.63 12.59 -21.89
N VAL A 257 11.68 12.91 -22.65
CA VAL A 257 12.41 11.96 -23.49
C VAL A 257 13.85 11.84 -23.01
N LEU A 258 14.17 10.76 -22.32
CA LEU A 258 15.51 10.47 -21.81
C LEU A 258 16.30 9.62 -22.82
N LEU A 259 17.43 10.11 -23.30
CA LEU A 259 18.38 9.36 -24.11
C LEU A 259 19.45 8.73 -23.23
N ILE A 260 19.63 7.41 -23.34
CA ILE A 260 20.76 6.67 -22.78
C ILE A 260 21.44 5.93 -23.94
N SER A 261 22.57 6.46 -24.40
CA SER A 261 23.22 5.96 -25.61
C SER A 261 24.74 6.13 -25.59
N GLY A 262 25.40 5.47 -26.53
CA GLY A 262 26.84 5.56 -26.76
C GLY A 262 27.24 4.80 -28.02
N PRO A 263 28.53 4.85 -28.41
CA PRO A 263 28.98 4.23 -29.65
C PRO A 263 28.97 2.69 -29.58
N ARG A 264 29.07 2.09 -28.39
CA ARG A 264 29.11 0.63 -28.19
C ARG A 264 28.21 0.20 -27.03
N GLN A 265 27.87 -1.09 -26.99
CA GLN A 265 27.07 -1.70 -25.92
C GLN A 265 27.66 -1.49 -24.51
N GLY A 266 28.99 -1.55 -24.38
CA GLY A 266 29.66 -1.28 -23.08
C GLY A 266 29.46 0.15 -22.58
N ASP A 267 29.24 1.11 -23.48
CA ASP A 267 29.00 2.51 -23.12
C ASP A 267 27.60 2.68 -22.50
N ILE A 268 26.62 1.89 -22.95
CA ILE A 268 25.26 1.82 -22.36
C ILE A 268 25.33 1.21 -20.95
N ALA A 269 26.08 0.11 -20.80
CA ALA A 269 26.28 -0.52 -19.49
C ALA A 269 26.86 0.48 -18.47
N ASN A 270 27.87 1.26 -18.87
CA ASN A 270 28.47 2.30 -18.02
C ASN A 270 27.47 3.42 -17.67
N ALA A 271 26.61 3.82 -18.61
CA ALA A 271 25.59 4.84 -18.37
C ALA A 271 24.57 4.38 -17.32
N VAL A 272 24.10 3.13 -17.43
CA VAL A 272 23.16 2.53 -16.47
C VAL A 272 23.83 2.33 -15.11
N GLU A 273 25.09 1.88 -15.07
CA GLU A 273 25.84 1.74 -13.82
C GLU A 273 26.06 3.10 -13.12
N ALA A 274 26.25 4.18 -13.88
CA ALA A 274 26.33 5.53 -13.33
C ALA A 274 25.01 5.97 -12.65
N LEU A 275 23.85 5.54 -13.17
CA LEU A 275 22.56 5.76 -12.52
C LEU A 275 22.41 4.90 -11.26
N VAL A 276 22.76 3.61 -11.35
CA VAL A 276 22.72 2.67 -10.22
C VAL A 276 23.58 3.16 -9.06
N SER A 277 24.84 3.54 -9.32
CA SER A 277 25.77 4.00 -8.29
C SER A 277 25.36 5.31 -7.60
N ARG A 278 24.49 6.12 -8.24
CA ARG A 278 23.94 7.34 -7.66
C ARG A 278 22.82 7.07 -6.64
N ILE A 279 22.07 5.98 -6.81
CA ILE A 279 20.84 5.70 -6.04
C ILE A 279 20.92 4.46 -5.15
N ASP A 280 21.72 3.46 -5.52
CA ASP A 280 21.84 2.25 -4.72
C ASP A 280 22.54 2.54 -3.39
N ARG A 281 22.04 1.87 -2.35
CA ARG A 281 22.57 1.99 -1.00
C ARG A 281 23.12 0.63 -0.57
N PRO A 282 24.16 0.59 0.29
CA PRO A 282 24.65 -0.66 0.83
C PRO A 282 23.51 -1.45 1.51
N ALA A 283 23.46 -2.77 1.31
CA ALA A 283 22.44 -3.63 1.94
C ALA A 283 22.45 -3.58 3.49
N THR A 284 23.56 -3.14 4.08
CA THR A 284 23.72 -2.95 5.53
C THR A 284 23.25 -1.58 6.03
N ALA A 285 22.95 -0.63 5.13
CA ALA A 285 22.49 0.70 5.49
C ALA A 285 21.13 0.61 6.20
N LEU A 286 21.06 1.16 7.40
CA LEU A 286 19.83 1.17 8.18
C LEU A 286 18.95 2.32 7.69
N ARG A 287 17.67 2.01 7.39
CA ARG A 287 16.64 3.02 7.11
C ARG A 287 15.92 3.37 8.41
N GLU A 288 15.64 4.65 8.57
CA GLU A 288 14.73 5.17 9.61
C GLU A 288 13.37 5.56 9.04
N THR A 289 13.26 5.68 7.71
CA THR A 289 12.03 6.02 7.00
C THR A 289 11.89 5.21 5.71
N LEU A 290 10.64 4.97 5.33
CA LEU A 290 10.23 4.56 4.00
C LEU A 290 9.92 5.82 3.18
N ASP A 291 10.38 5.84 1.93
CA ASP A 291 10.17 7.00 1.07
C ASP A 291 8.79 6.89 0.42
N THR A 292 7.81 7.52 1.07
CA THR A 292 6.39 7.49 0.69
C THR A 292 5.89 8.83 0.21
N ALA A 293 6.76 9.85 0.17
CA ALA A 293 6.37 11.25 0.12
C ALA A 293 5.43 11.57 -1.06
N SER A 294 5.57 10.88 -2.19
CA SER A 294 4.78 11.11 -3.41
C SER A 294 3.34 10.58 -3.34
N TRP A 295 2.98 9.76 -2.35
CA TRP A 295 1.58 9.31 -2.12
C TRP A 295 1.09 9.48 -0.67
N GLU A 296 2.01 9.58 0.28
CA GLU A 296 1.76 9.77 1.70
C GLU A 296 2.90 10.57 2.34
N SER A 297 2.58 11.79 2.74
CA SER A 297 3.49 12.73 3.40
C SER A 297 3.04 13.00 4.84
N PRO A 298 3.93 13.00 5.84
CA PRO A 298 5.40 12.86 5.73
C PRO A 298 5.86 11.43 5.39
N PRO A 299 7.12 11.23 4.96
CA PRO A 299 7.70 9.90 4.77
C PRO A 299 7.51 9.01 6.00
N VAL A 300 6.99 7.80 5.79
CA VAL A 300 6.61 6.90 6.89
C VAL A 300 7.84 6.47 7.69
N ARG A 301 7.79 6.63 9.02
CA ARG A 301 8.87 6.21 9.92
C ARG A 301 8.93 4.70 10.08
N LEU A 302 10.13 4.13 9.95
CA LEU A 302 10.41 2.70 10.12
C LEU A 302 10.93 2.41 11.54
N PHE A 303 10.12 1.69 12.32
CA PHE A 303 10.47 1.21 13.65
C PHE A 303 11.23 -0.11 13.58
N ARG A 304 12.33 -0.19 14.33
CA ARG A 304 13.21 -1.38 14.40
C ARG A 304 13.24 -2.04 15.78
N GLY A 305 12.53 -1.44 16.73
CA GLY A 305 12.51 -1.79 18.15
C GLY A 305 11.88 -0.66 18.95
N GLU A 306 12.24 -0.58 20.23
CA GLU A 306 11.65 0.35 21.20
C GLU A 306 11.94 1.82 20.85
N GLN A 307 10.89 2.58 20.53
CA GLN A 307 10.97 4.01 20.22
C GLN A 307 9.63 4.71 20.53
N THR A 308 9.72 5.97 20.98
CA THR A 308 8.56 6.86 21.18
C THR A 308 8.65 8.05 20.24
N VAL A 309 7.54 8.40 19.58
CA VAL A 309 7.48 9.48 18.60
C VAL A 309 6.19 10.28 18.78
N PRO A 310 6.25 11.63 18.87
CA PRO A 310 5.03 12.45 18.93
C PRO A 310 4.28 12.43 17.59
N LEU A 311 2.97 12.56 17.64
CA LEU A 311 2.08 12.57 16.48
C LEU A 311 2.39 13.72 15.51
N SER A 312 2.89 14.86 16.00
CA SER A 312 3.45 15.95 15.17
C SER A 312 4.50 15.48 14.17
N ALA A 313 5.40 14.58 14.59
CA ALA A 313 6.44 14.02 13.72
C ALA A 313 5.92 12.95 12.75
N LEU A 314 4.69 12.47 12.96
CA LEU A 314 3.98 11.52 12.08
C LEU A 314 2.94 12.23 11.20
N GLY A 315 2.93 13.57 11.16
CA GLY A 315 2.07 14.37 10.28
C GLY A 315 0.71 14.76 10.85
N VAL A 316 0.41 14.37 12.09
CA VAL A 316 -0.85 14.72 12.76
C VAL A 316 -0.68 16.04 13.51
N ARG A 317 -1.62 16.96 13.31
CA ARG A 317 -1.62 18.29 13.94
C ARG A 317 -2.65 18.36 15.06
N THR A 318 -2.44 19.31 15.98
CA THR A 318 -3.47 19.66 16.97
C THR A 318 -4.75 20.05 16.24
N THR A 319 -5.84 19.34 16.51
CA THR A 319 -7.10 19.51 15.78
C THR A 319 -8.25 19.63 16.77
N GLU A 320 -8.90 20.79 16.72
CA GLU A 320 -10.17 21.03 17.40
C GLU A 320 -11.33 20.52 16.53
N PHE A 321 -12.33 19.92 17.18
CA PHE A 321 -13.40 19.24 16.50
C PHE A 321 -14.75 19.51 17.15
N SER A 322 -15.68 20.05 16.35
CA SER A 322 -17.04 20.39 16.75
C SER A 322 -18.08 19.35 16.30
N GLY A 323 -17.71 18.32 15.54
CA GLY A 323 -18.61 17.28 15.02
C GLY A 323 -18.82 16.11 15.97
N ARG A 324 -19.43 15.03 15.49
CA ARG A 324 -19.74 13.80 16.25
C ARG A 324 -18.69 12.71 16.09
N ARG A 325 -18.10 12.56 14.91
CA ARG A 325 -17.11 11.53 14.61
C ARG A 325 -15.79 12.16 14.16
N PHE A 326 -14.88 12.31 15.11
CA PHE A 326 -13.50 12.73 14.83
C PHE A 326 -12.74 11.55 14.23
N SER A 327 -11.92 11.78 13.21
CA SER A 327 -11.04 10.75 12.66
C SER A 327 -9.72 11.37 12.20
N THR A 328 -8.61 10.75 12.57
CA THR A 328 -7.29 11.05 12.02
C THR A 328 -6.49 9.76 11.86
N THR A 329 -5.68 9.69 10.81
CA THR A 329 -4.84 8.53 10.51
C THR A 329 -3.39 8.97 10.41
N PHE A 330 -2.48 8.15 10.91
CA PHE A 330 -1.05 8.27 10.67
C PHE A 330 -0.47 6.92 10.30
N ALA A 331 0.65 6.92 9.58
CA ALA A 331 1.33 5.71 9.19
C ALA A 331 2.63 5.50 9.96
N VAL A 332 2.89 4.23 10.28
CA VAL A 332 4.15 3.76 10.86
C VAL A 332 4.57 2.49 10.12
N ALA A 333 5.86 2.27 9.97
CA ALA A 333 6.37 1.05 9.36
C ALA A 333 7.12 0.18 10.36
N VAL A 334 7.08 -1.14 10.18
CA VAL A 334 7.91 -2.10 10.94
C VAL A 334 8.74 -2.95 10.00
N THR A 335 9.86 -3.49 10.50
CA THR A 335 10.83 -4.23 9.65
C THR A 335 10.31 -5.57 9.17
N ALA A 336 10.92 -6.09 8.09
CA ALA A 336 10.60 -7.39 7.48
C ALA A 336 10.64 -8.59 8.45
N ASP A 337 11.47 -8.50 9.48
CA ASP A 337 11.66 -9.54 10.48
C ASP A 337 10.77 -9.36 11.72
N PHE A 338 9.80 -8.45 11.67
CA PHE A 338 8.81 -8.26 12.73
C PHE A 338 8.07 -9.56 13.05
N TYR A 339 8.23 -10.03 14.29
CA TYR A 339 7.59 -11.25 14.80
C TYR A 339 6.98 -11.00 16.18
N ALA A 340 5.86 -10.28 16.21
CA ALA A 340 5.14 -9.95 17.45
C ALA A 340 3.60 -10.05 17.34
N ALA A 341 3.09 -10.70 16.29
CA ALA A 341 1.64 -10.78 16.07
C ALA A 341 0.88 -11.54 17.18
N ALA A 342 1.56 -12.36 17.98
CA ALA A 342 0.94 -13.15 19.05
C ALA A 342 1.32 -12.66 20.47
N TYR A 343 2.18 -11.65 20.59
CA TYR A 343 2.67 -11.14 21.87
C TYR A 343 3.27 -9.73 21.75
N GLY A 344 2.73 -8.80 22.54
CA GLY A 344 3.23 -7.43 22.67
C GLY A 344 2.14 -6.37 22.41
N GLU A 345 2.32 -5.20 23.02
CA GLU A 345 1.40 -4.06 22.90
C GLU A 345 2.23 -2.79 22.67
N ALA A 346 1.91 -2.07 21.59
CA ALA A 346 2.25 -0.67 21.46
C ALA A 346 1.39 0.17 22.40
N ALA A 347 1.75 1.43 22.60
CA ALA A 347 0.96 2.36 23.40
C ALA A 347 0.78 3.68 22.67
N LEU A 348 -0.44 4.22 22.69
CA LEU A 348 -0.70 5.61 22.38
C LEU A 348 -0.81 6.38 23.71
N LEU A 349 0.13 7.27 23.97
CA LEU A 349 0.12 8.17 25.13
C LEU A 349 -0.73 9.39 24.76
N LEU A 350 -2.03 9.27 24.99
CA LEU A 350 -3.04 10.20 24.52
C LEU A 350 -3.02 11.52 25.29
N ASP A 351 -2.82 12.61 24.55
CA ASP A 351 -3.10 13.97 24.97
C ASP A 351 -4.32 14.48 24.21
N ALA A 352 -5.45 14.61 24.92
CA ALA A 352 -6.71 15.06 24.34
C ALA A 352 -7.58 15.76 25.39
N ALA A 353 -8.56 16.56 24.96
CA ALA A 353 -9.54 17.15 25.88
C ALA A 353 -10.95 17.10 25.29
N PHE A 354 -11.95 17.08 26.16
CA PHE A 354 -13.36 17.11 25.81
C PHE A 354 -14.14 18.03 26.74
N THR A 355 -15.21 18.64 26.23
CA THR A 355 -16.05 19.57 26.99
C THR A 355 -17.09 18.86 27.84
N GLU A 356 -17.78 19.59 28.71
CA GLU A 356 -18.88 19.03 29.53
C GLU A 356 -20.11 18.61 28.73
N ALA A 357 -20.22 19.02 27.46
CA ALA A 357 -21.29 18.60 26.57
C ALA A 357 -21.20 17.12 26.17
N VAL A 358 -19.99 16.53 26.22
CA VAL A 358 -19.73 15.14 25.83
C VAL A 358 -20.29 14.18 26.88
N ARG A 359 -21.18 13.29 26.45
CA ARG A 359 -21.89 12.33 27.30
C ARG A 359 -21.04 11.06 27.54
N PRO A 360 -21.26 10.34 28.66
CA PRO A 360 -20.50 9.13 29.00
C PRO A 360 -20.63 7.92 28.04
N ALA A 361 -21.50 7.98 27.03
CA ALA A 361 -21.58 6.97 25.97
C ALA A 361 -20.47 7.14 24.90
N SER A 362 -19.79 8.29 24.92
CA SER A 362 -18.72 8.61 23.99
C SER A 362 -17.48 7.76 24.24
N HIS A 363 -16.73 7.48 23.18
CA HIS A 363 -15.56 6.61 23.24
C HIS A 363 -14.55 6.97 22.15
N LEU A 364 -13.30 6.61 22.41
CA LEU A 364 -12.20 6.71 21.49
C LEU A 364 -11.81 5.31 21.04
N ASP A 365 -11.79 5.07 19.74
CA ASP A 365 -11.36 3.83 19.13
C ASP A 365 -10.02 4.02 18.42
N VAL A 366 -9.16 3.02 18.51
CA VAL A 366 -7.92 2.95 17.76
C VAL A 366 -8.01 1.75 16.82
N TYR A 367 -7.85 2.00 15.53
CA TYR A 367 -7.79 0.99 14.49
C TYR A 367 -6.36 0.84 13.98
N VAL A 368 -5.95 -0.38 13.67
CA VAL A 368 -4.69 -0.69 12.99
C VAL A 368 -5.04 -1.49 11.74
N ASN A 369 -4.68 -0.98 10.57
CA ASN A 369 -4.99 -1.60 9.27
C ASN A 369 -6.49 -1.97 9.13
N GLY A 370 -7.38 -1.07 9.58
CA GLY A 370 -8.83 -1.25 9.52
C GLY A 370 -9.43 -2.13 10.63
N HIS A 371 -8.62 -2.79 11.46
CA HIS A 371 -9.11 -3.60 12.57
C HIS A 371 -9.10 -2.84 13.89
N ILE A 372 -10.17 -2.99 14.68
CA ILE A 372 -10.24 -2.37 16.01
C ILE A 372 -9.19 -3.00 16.95
N ALA A 373 -8.29 -2.17 17.46
CA ALA A 373 -7.19 -2.56 18.33
C ALA A 373 -7.46 -2.18 19.79
N ALA A 374 -8.05 -1.01 20.04
CA ALA A 374 -8.37 -0.55 21.40
C ALA A 374 -9.62 0.34 21.42
N THR A 375 -10.34 0.33 22.54
CA THR A 375 -11.48 1.24 22.80
C THR A 375 -11.35 1.83 24.20
N THR A 376 -11.32 3.15 24.31
CA THR A 376 -11.27 3.90 25.56
C THR A 376 -12.58 4.66 25.76
N ARG A 377 -13.33 4.35 26.82
CA ARG A 377 -14.60 5.05 27.11
C ARG A 377 -14.36 6.40 27.79
N ILE A 378 -15.12 7.41 27.38
CA ILE A 378 -15.16 8.70 28.05
C ILE A 378 -16.21 8.62 29.16
N ILE A 379 -15.80 8.58 30.43
CA ILE A 379 -16.71 8.40 31.58
C ILE A 379 -17.08 9.70 32.31
N GLY A 380 -16.33 10.77 32.07
CA GLY A 380 -16.49 12.07 32.75
C GLY A 380 -17.77 12.80 32.32
N ARG A 381 -18.42 13.51 33.25
CA ARG A 381 -19.62 14.33 32.99
C ARG A 381 -19.39 15.84 33.05
N ARG A 382 -18.18 16.29 33.38
CA ARG A 382 -17.82 17.71 33.63
C ARG A 382 -16.69 18.20 32.72
N GLY A 383 -16.60 17.61 31.52
CA GLY A 383 -15.42 17.73 30.67
C GLY A 383 -14.21 17.03 31.29
N GLY A 384 -13.12 16.94 30.53
CA GLY A 384 -11.92 16.27 30.99
C GLY A 384 -10.75 16.46 30.05
N ILE A 385 -9.55 16.24 30.58
CA ILE A 385 -8.30 16.27 29.84
C ILE A 385 -7.61 14.93 30.06
N PHE A 386 -7.34 14.21 28.99
CA PHE A 386 -6.39 13.11 28.94
C PHE A 386 -4.99 13.72 28.83
N ARG A 387 -4.12 13.38 29.79
CA ARG A 387 -2.71 13.78 29.77
C ARG A 387 -1.87 12.52 29.83
N HIS A 388 -1.18 12.22 28.73
CA HIS A 388 -0.37 11.03 28.53
C HIS A 388 -1.13 9.77 28.97
N TYR A 389 -2.42 9.69 28.62
CA TYR A 389 -3.26 8.57 29.00
C TYR A 389 -2.87 7.35 28.15
N PRO A 390 -2.37 6.25 28.75
CA PRO A 390 -1.87 5.13 27.97
C PRO A 390 -3.02 4.30 27.42
N VAL A 391 -3.12 4.22 26.10
CA VAL A 391 -4.03 3.32 25.36
C VAL A 391 -3.19 2.17 24.78
N PRO A 392 -3.29 0.95 25.32
CA PRO A 392 -2.55 -0.21 24.79
C PRO A 392 -3.12 -0.65 23.44
N ILE A 393 -2.24 -0.88 22.47
CA ILE A 393 -2.57 -1.27 21.10
C ILE A 393 -1.89 -2.63 20.82
N PRO A 394 -2.65 -3.73 20.74
CA PRO A 394 -2.09 -5.05 20.44
C PRO A 394 -1.33 -5.08 19.12
N LEU A 395 -0.16 -5.72 19.11
CA LEU A 395 0.69 -5.82 17.91
C LEU A 395 0.16 -6.80 16.84
N ARG A 396 -0.96 -7.50 17.10
CA ARG A 396 -1.53 -8.55 16.24
C ARG A 396 -1.94 -8.11 14.84
N HIS A 397 -2.28 -6.84 14.67
CA HIS A 397 -2.74 -6.28 13.39
C HIS A 397 -1.64 -5.57 12.62
N PHE A 398 -0.43 -5.49 13.19
CA PHE A 398 0.73 -4.95 12.49
C PHE A 398 1.30 -6.01 11.54
N THR A 399 1.59 -5.58 10.32
CA THR A 399 2.26 -6.36 9.29
C THR A 399 3.61 -5.73 8.94
N PRO A 400 4.59 -6.51 8.45
CA PRO A 400 5.83 -5.94 7.94
C PRO A 400 5.58 -4.87 6.87
N GLY A 401 6.30 -3.73 6.95
CA GLY A 401 6.05 -2.58 6.08
C GLY A 401 5.13 -1.53 6.72
N ILE A 402 4.44 -0.76 5.90
CA ILE A 402 3.58 0.36 6.30
C ILE A 402 2.29 -0.15 6.97
N ASN A 403 1.93 0.47 8.09
CA ASN A 403 0.72 0.21 8.86
C ASN A 403 0.01 1.54 9.14
N HIS A 404 -1.29 1.59 8.87
CA HIS A 404 -2.13 2.76 9.13
C HIS A 404 -2.80 2.63 10.49
N VAL A 405 -2.52 3.56 11.39
CA VAL A 405 -3.14 3.67 12.72
C VAL A 405 -4.14 4.82 12.68
N THR A 406 -5.42 4.52 12.88
CA THR A 406 -6.50 5.51 12.90
C THR A 406 -7.01 5.71 14.30
N ILE A 407 -7.09 6.97 14.72
CA ILE A 407 -7.69 7.39 15.99
C ILE A 407 -9.06 7.98 15.66
N GLU A 408 -10.11 7.38 16.20
CA GLU A 408 -11.49 7.81 16.01
C GLU A 408 -12.12 8.18 17.34
N ALA A 409 -12.78 9.34 17.44
CA ALA A 409 -13.57 9.69 18.62
C ALA A 409 -15.04 9.82 18.25
N ASN A 410 -15.88 8.98 18.86
CA ASN A 410 -17.32 8.95 18.72
C ASN A 410 -17.95 9.72 19.89
N LEU A 411 -18.50 10.89 19.61
CA LEU A 411 -18.84 11.93 20.58
C LEU A 411 -20.34 12.20 20.58
N ASP A 412 -21.03 11.70 21.60
CA ASP A 412 -22.46 11.93 21.84
C ASP A 412 -22.68 13.16 22.72
N THR A 413 -23.62 14.03 22.33
CA THR A 413 -24.00 15.23 23.10
C THR A 413 -25.52 15.40 23.15
N ALA A 414 -26.01 16.17 24.12
CA ALA A 414 -27.44 16.47 24.20
C ALA A 414 -27.96 17.33 23.04
N ALA A 415 -27.09 18.13 22.43
CA ALA A 415 -27.45 18.97 21.29
C ALA A 415 -27.73 18.13 20.02
N ASP A 416 -27.04 16.99 19.88
CA ASP A 416 -27.22 16.09 18.73
C ASP A 416 -28.60 15.41 18.74
N GLU A 417 -29.10 15.04 19.91
CA GLU A 417 -30.43 14.45 20.08
C GLU A 417 -31.55 15.43 19.72
N ALA A 418 -31.35 16.72 20.04
CA ALA A 418 -32.31 17.76 19.67
C ALA A 418 -32.31 18.08 18.17
N CYS A 419 -31.15 17.88 17.51
CA CYS A 419 -30.87 18.22 16.10
C CYS A 419 -31.54 19.52 15.63
N ALA A 420 -31.49 20.56 16.49
CA ALA A 420 -32.10 21.84 16.17
C ALA A 420 -31.37 22.50 14.99
N PRO A 421 -32.06 23.29 14.14
CA PRO A 421 -31.44 24.02 13.03
C PRO A 421 -30.24 24.89 13.50
N ASP A 422 -30.33 25.44 14.72
CA ASP A 422 -29.28 26.22 15.37
C ASP A 422 -28.23 25.36 16.10
N ALA A 423 -28.55 24.11 16.48
CA ALA A 423 -27.59 23.17 17.06
C ALA A 423 -26.63 22.62 15.99
N ALA A 424 -27.12 22.52 14.75
CA ALA A 424 -26.27 22.38 13.58
C ALA A 424 -25.54 23.69 13.22
N ALA A 425 -25.64 24.79 14.01
CA ALA A 425 -24.99 26.08 13.78
C ALA A 425 -23.92 26.48 14.82
N THR A 426 -23.80 25.80 15.97
CA THR A 426 -22.70 26.04 16.93
C THR A 426 -21.39 25.45 16.41
N ASP A 427 -20.30 26.22 16.42
CA ASP A 427 -18.93 25.79 16.10
C ASP A 427 -18.08 25.49 17.34
N ASP A 428 -18.73 25.43 18.51
CA ASP A 428 -18.06 25.16 19.76
C ASP A 428 -17.38 23.78 19.70
N SER A 429 -16.06 23.79 19.75
CA SER A 429 -15.26 22.58 19.77
C SER A 429 -15.62 21.74 20.99
N ARG A 430 -15.96 20.47 20.76
CA ARG A 430 -16.34 19.52 21.82
C ARG A 430 -15.22 18.55 22.17
N PHE A 431 -14.23 18.43 21.27
CA PHE A 431 -13.08 17.56 21.41
C PHE A 431 -11.84 18.20 20.77
N VAL A 432 -10.68 17.94 21.34
CA VAL A 432 -9.38 18.28 20.74
C VAL A 432 -8.42 17.12 20.94
N LEU A 433 -7.73 16.75 19.86
CA LEU A 433 -6.55 15.90 19.90
C LEU A 433 -5.31 16.79 19.78
N PHE A 434 -4.36 16.67 20.71
CA PHE A 434 -3.10 17.41 20.65
C PHE A 434 -2.03 16.61 19.89
N ASP A 435 -1.22 17.32 19.10
CA ASP A 435 -0.07 16.75 18.39
C ASP A 435 1.08 16.28 19.29
N THR A 436 1.00 16.58 20.58
CA THR A 436 1.88 16.07 21.65
C THR A 436 1.55 14.65 22.06
N THR A 437 0.40 14.10 21.62
CA THR A 437 0.11 12.67 21.76
C THR A 437 1.28 11.86 21.21
N GLU A 438 1.74 10.82 21.90
CA GLU A 438 2.90 10.04 21.48
C GLU A 438 2.51 8.61 21.10
N PHE A 439 3.11 8.09 20.04
CA PHE A 439 3.09 6.68 19.71
C PHE A 439 4.36 6.01 20.20
N HIS A 440 4.21 5.02 21.09
CA HIS A 440 5.30 4.22 21.63
C HIS A 440 5.23 2.79 21.08
N MET A 441 6.23 2.44 20.27
CA MET A 441 6.48 1.07 19.82
C MET A 441 7.42 0.40 20.82
N PRO A 442 7.09 -0.78 21.38
CA PRO A 442 7.98 -1.50 22.27
C PRO A 442 9.09 -2.23 21.50
N ALA A 443 10.03 -2.82 22.24
CA ALA A 443 10.87 -3.87 21.67
C ALA A 443 9.98 -5.07 21.25
N PHE A 444 10.21 -5.59 20.05
CA PHE A 444 9.51 -6.74 19.51
C PHE A 444 10.49 -7.83 19.06
N ALA A 445 10.00 -9.06 18.94
CA ALA A 445 10.83 -10.17 18.48
C ALA A 445 11.18 -9.99 16.99
N ARG A 446 12.43 -10.31 16.65
CA ARG A 446 12.96 -10.22 15.29
C ARG A 446 13.29 -11.62 14.77
N ALA A 447 12.41 -12.14 13.92
CA ALA A 447 12.54 -13.44 13.29
C ALA A 447 11.83 -13.43 11.93
N ALA A 448 12.60 -13.16 10.87
CA ALA A 448 12.08 -13.25 9.51
C ALA A 448 11.59 -14.66 9.19
N ARG A 449 10.52 -14.75 8.42
CA ARG A 449 9.85 -16.00 8.09
C ARG A 449 9.54 -16.08 6.60
N THR A 450 9.35 -17.29 6.11
CA THR A 450 8.87 -17.55 4.76
C THR A 450 7.90 -18.74 4.76
N PRO A 451 6.83 -18.72 3.97
CA PRO A 451 6.40 -17.63 3.10
C PRO A 451 5.78 -16.45 3.88
N ASP A 452 6.04 -15.24 3.42
CA ASP A 452 5.49 -13.98 3.94
C ASP A 452 5.45 -12.92 2.82
N LEU A 453 4.29 -12.79 2.19
CA LEU A 453 4.07 -11.81 1.13
C LEU A 453 3.91 -10.38 1.66
N ALA A 454 3.52 -10.18 2.93
CA ALA A 454 3.51 -8.84 3.54
C ALA A 454 4.93 -8.30 3.70
N ALA A 455 5.90 -9.14 4.05
CA ALA A 455 7.31 -8.75 4.06
C ALA A 455 7.83 -8.34 2.67
N LEU A 456 7.36 -9.04 1.61
CA LEU A 456 7.67 -8.71 0.22
C LEU A 456 7.05 -7.37 -0.18
N SER A 457 5.75 -7.21 0.07
CA SER A 457 5.03 -6.01 -0.34
C SER A 457 5.46 -4.78 0.45
N GLY A 458 5.68 -4.93 1.76
CA GLY A 458 5.97 -3.82 2.66
C GLY A 458 7.43 -3.35 2.69
N THR A 459 8.39 -4.21 2.36
CA THR A 459 9.83 -3.88 2.47
C THR A 459 10.71 -4.44 1.34
N GLY A 460 10.13 -5.16 0.38
CA GLY A 460 10.88 -5.87 -0.67
C GLY A 460 11.60 -7.13 -0.18
N TYR A 461 11.33 -7.61 1.03
CA TYR A 461 11.99 -8.78 1.61
C TYR A 461 11.49 -10.09 0.97
N PRO A 462 12.34 -11.11 0.73
CA PRO A 462 13.76 -11.22 1.10
C PRO A 462 14.74 -10.68 0.06
N TYR A 463 14.27 -10.13 -1.06
CA TYR A 463 15.11 -9.77 -2.20
C TYR A 463 15.86 -8.44 -2.00
N GLY A 464 15.23 -7.46 -1.36
CA GLY A 464 15.80 -6.14 -1.05
C GLY A 464 17.17 -6.19 -0.33
N PRO A 465 17.34 -6.96 0.76
CA PRO A 465 18.63 -7.07 1.44
C PRO A 465 19.62 -8.03 0.75
N SER A 466 19.25 -8.69 -0.35
CA SER A 466 20.16 -9.61 -1.03
C SER A 466 21.37 -8.88 -1.60
N VAL A 467 22.55 -9.47 -1.39
CA VAL A 467 23.82 -9.03 -2.01
C VAL A 467 24.15 -9.93 -3.20
N GLU A 468 23.73 -11.19 -3.16
CA GLU A 468 23.84 -12.11 -4.29
C GLU A 468 22.72 -11.82 -5.30
N PRO A 469 22.99 -11.93 -6.62
CA PRO A 469 21.96 -11.75 -7.63
C PRO A 469 20.81 -12.76 -7.46
N VAL A 470 19.61 -12.24 -7.33
CA VAL A 470 18.37 -13.03 -7.32
C VAL A 470 18.15 -13.60 -8.71
N SER A 471 17.86 -14.90 -8.80
CA SER A 471 17.59 -15.54 -10.08
C SER A 471 16.25 -15.06 -10.65
N LEU A 472 16.28 -14.33 -11.76
CA LEU A 472 15.09 -13.94 -12.50
C LEU A 472 14.81 -14.98 -13.58
N VAL A 473 13.71 -15.73 -13.43
CA VAL A 473 13.29 -16.77 -14.37
C VAL A 473 12.05 -16.28 -15.13
N LEU A 474 12.23 -16.01 -16.41
CA LEU A 474 11.15 -15.58 -17.29
C LEU A 474 10.51 -16.79 -17.99
N GLY A 475 9.18 -16.79 -18.13
CA GLY A 475 8.47 -17.85 -18.86
C GLY A 475 8.85 -17.88 -20.35
N ARG A 476 8.84 -16.72 -21.00
CA ARG A 476 9.33 -16.47 -22.35
C ARG A 476 10.00 -15.11 -22.39
N HIS A 477 10.97 -14.94 -23.28
CA HIS A 477 11.60 -13.65 -23.55
C HIS A 477 10.76 -12.86 -24.58
N SER A 478 9.62 -12.33 -24.16
CA SER A 478 8.73 -11.48 -24.97
C SER A 478 8.63 -10.07 -24.39
N PRO A 479 8.29 -9.05 -25.19
CA PRO A 479 8.13 -7.67 -24.69
C PRO A 479 7.19 -7.55 -23.49
N GLN A 480 6.08 -8.30 -23.48
CA GLN A 480 5.09 -8.32 -22.40
C GLN A 480 5.67 -8.87 -21.09
N VAL A 481 6.37 -10.01 -21.15
CA VAL A 481 6.98 -10.64 -19.96
C VAL A 481 8.13 -9.77 -19.43
N ILE A 482 8.94 -9.17 -20.31
CA ILE A 482 10.00 -8.24 -19.92
C ILE A 482 9.40 -6.98 -19.27
N SER A 483 8.34 -6.41 -19.84
CA SER A 483 7.62 -5.25 -19.29
C SER A 483 7.04 -5.55 -17.90
N ALA A 484 6.42 -6.72 -17.73
CA ALA A 484 5.90 -7.18 -16.45
C ALA A 484 7.03 -7.35 -15.41
N ALA A 485 8.13 -7.99 -15.78
CA ALA A 485 9.28 -8.17 -14.90
C ALA A 485 9.94 -6.84 -14.52
N ALA A 486 10.11 -5.91 -15.47
CA ALA A 486 10.67 -4.60 -15.21
C ALA A 486 9.76 -3.76 -14.29
N THR A 487 8.44 -3.84 -14.48
CA THR A 487 7.44 -3.21 -13.60
C THR A 487 7.53 -3.77 -12.17
N LEU A 488 7.58 -5.09 -12.02
CA LEU A 488 7.76 -5.76 -10.73
C LEU A 488 9.06 -5.32 -10.05
N LEU A 489 10.18 -5.32 -10.79
CA LEU A 489 11.48 -4.96 -10.23
C LEU A 489 11.52 -3.49 -9.79
N GLY A 490 10.96 -2.57 -10.58
CA GLY A 490 10.84 -1.18 -10.17
C GLY A 490 10.00 -1.03 -8.89
N ARG A 491 8.90 -1.78 -8.76
CA ARG A 491 8.09 -1.81 -7.54
C ARG A 491 8.85 -2.37 -6.34
N LEU A 492 9.57 -3.48 -6.52
CA LEU A 492 10.39 -4.08 -5.45
C LEU A 492 11.53 -3.15 -5.04
N ALA A 493 12.15 -2.44 -5.99
CA ALA A 493 13.19 -1.46 -5.70
C ALA A 493 12.66 -0.31 -4.84
N LEU A 494 11.49 0.24 -5.16
CA LEU A 494 10.82 1.27 -4.35
C LEU A 494 10.62 0.81 -2.90
N GLN A 495 10.10 -0.41 -2.71
CA GLN A 495 9.87 -0.98 -1.37
C GLN A 495 11.18 -1.23 -0.61
N ALA A 496 12.17 -1.83 -1.28
CA ALA A 496 13.50 -2.04 -0.73
C ALA A 496 14.25 -0.72 -0.47
N GLY A 497 13.90 0.35 -1.20
CA GLY A 497 14.57 1.64 -1.22
C GLY A 497 16.01 1.55 -1.77
N ARG A 498 16.28 0.55 -2.61
CA ARG A 498 17.60 0.26 -3.20
C ARG A 498 17.44 -0.69 -4.38
N ILE A 499 18.49 -0.90 -5.15
CA ILE A 499 18.45 -1.83 -6.28
C ILE A 499 18.44 -3.28 -5.77
N VAL A 500 17.52 -4.08 -6.28
CA VAL A 500 17.51 -5.54 -6.13
C VAL A 500 18.43 -6.12 -7.21
N PRO A 501 19.58 -6.71 -6.85
CA PRO A 501 20.47 -7.31 -7.83
C PRO A 501 19.78 -8.55 -8.40
N VAL A 502 19.61 -8.58 -9.72
CA VAL A 502 18.99 -9.71 -10.43
C VAL A 502 19.89 -10.23 -11.52
N ALA A 503 19.83 -11.54 -11.75
CA ALA A 503 20.47 -12.19 -12.89
C ALA A 503 19.47 -13.12 -13.57
N GLU A 504 19.30 -12.94 -14.89
CA GLU A 504 18.47 -13.85 -15.66
C GLU A 504 19.02 -15.28 -15.61
N THR A 505 18.14 -16.22 -15.27
CA THR A 505 18.47 -17.64 -15.18
C THR A 505 17.51 -18.42 -16.06
N SER A 506 18.05 -19.35 -16.85
CA SER A 506 17.22 -20.23 -17.67
C SER A 506 16.23 -21.01 -16.80
N ALA A 507 14.98 -21.11 -17.25
CA ALA A 507 13.96 -21.94 -16.62
C ALA A 507 14.36 -23.42 -16.48
N SER A 508 15.31 -23.90 -17.31
CA SER A 508 15.87 -25.26 -17.23
C SER A 508 16.90 -25.44 -16.11
N ALA A 509 17.52 -24.35 -15.66
CA ALA A 509 18.48 -24.36 -14.56
C ALA A 509 17.70 -24.08 -13.27
N ALA A 510 17.29 -25.12 -12.55
CA ALA A 510 16.60 -24.97 -11.28
C ALA A 510 17.42 -24.05 -10.34
N PRO A 511 16.93 -22.85 -10.00
CA PRO A 511 17.69 -21.90 -9.18
C PRO A 511 18.03 -22.52 -7.83
N ARG A 512 19.25 -22.30 -7.33
CA ARG A 512 19.68 -22.90 -6.05
C ARG A 512 19.28 -22.10 -4.82
N SER A 513 19.08 -20.79 -4.97
CA SER A 513 18.83 -19.85 -3.88
C SER A 513 17.52 -19.06 -4.08
N MET A 514 17.56 -17.73 -4.00
CA MET A 514 16.42 -16.85 -4.19
C MET A 514 16.04 -16.73 -5.66
N ALA A 515 14.75 -16.87 -5.97
CA ALA A 515 14.27 -16.76 -7.34
C ALA A 515 12.93 -16.02 -7.44
N LEU A 516 12.80 -15.26 -8.53
CA LEU A 516 11.57 -14.62 -9.00
C LEU A 516 11.18 -15.28 -10.32
N PHE A 517 10.00 -15.90 -10.36
CA PHE A 517 9.44 -16.49 -11.59
C PHE A 517 8.37 -15.54 -12.13
N VAL A 518 8.50 -15.10 -13.38
CA VAL A 518 7.55 -14.17 -14.02
C VAL A 518 7.16 -14.72 -15.39
N GLY A 519 5.87 -14.99 -15.61
CA GLY A 519 5.42 -15.51 -16.91
C GLY A 519 3.98 -16.00 -16.94
N ALA A 520 3.51 -16.41 -18.12
CA ALA A 520 2.23 -17.09 -18.23
C ALA A 520 2.30 -18.47 -17.52
N ALA A 521 1.22 -18.90 -16.88
CA ALA A 521 1.17 -20.13 -16.09
C ALA A 521 1.63 -21.36 -16.88
N ALA A 522 1.24 -21.47 -18.15
CA ALA A 522 1.67 -22.55 -19.05
C ALA A 522 3.21 -22.67 -19.19
N GLN A 523 3.92 -21.55 -19.05
CA GLN A 523 5.37 -21.41 -19.22
C GLN A 523 6.13 -21.45 -17.89
N THR A 524 5.45 -21.34 -16.76
CA THR A 524 6.05 -21.43 -15.43
C THR A 524 6.56 -22.86 -15.19
N PRO A 525 7.79 -23.05 -14.68
CA PRO A 525 8.33 -24.38 -14.37
C PRO A 525 7.44 -25.16 -13.40
N PRO A 526 7.16 -26.46 -13.64
CA PRO A 526 6.32 -27.28 -12.75
C PRO A 526 6.82 -27.31 -11.31
N VAL A 527 8.15 -27.31 -11.12
CA VAL A 527 8.78 -27.30 -9.79
C VAL A 527 8.44 -26.04 -9.01
N ALA A 528 8.28 -24.89 -9.69
CA ALA A 528 7.92 -23.63 -9.04
C ALA A 528 6.44 -23.61 -8.64
N LEU A 529 5.54 -24.11 -9.50
CA LEU A 529 4.11 -24.26 -9.17
C LEU A 529 3.91 -25.25 -8.02
N GLN A 530 4.61 -26.39 -8.05
CA GLN A 530 4.56 -27.38 -6.98
C GLN A 530 5.07 -26.83 -5.65
N ALA A 531 6.21 -26.14 -5.66
CA ALA A 531 6.80 -25.54 -4.45
C ALA A 531 5.85 -24.49 -3.82
N THR A 532 5.24 -23.65 -4.67
CA THR A 532 4.30 -22.61 -4.24
C THR A 532 2.87 -23.10 -4.01
N ARG A 533 2.62 -24.41 -4.18
CA ARG A 533 1.31 -25.05 -4.00
C ARG A 533 0.23 -24.45 -4.92
N ILE A 534 0.59 -24.10 -6.14
CA ILE A 534 -0.34 -23.82 -7.24
C ILE A 534 -0.61 -25.14 -7.97
N ALA A 535 -1.87 -25.42 -8.30
CA ALA A 535 -2.26 -26.64 -9.00
C ALA A 535 -1.65 -26.69 -10.41
N GLU A 536 -1.10 -27.84 -10.80
CA GLU A 536 -0.49 -28.02 -12.14
C GLU A 536 -1.53 -27.83 -13.27
N SER A 537 -2.80 -28.08 -12.99
CA SER A 537 -3.92 -27.80 -13.92
C SER A 537 -4.02 -26.33 -14.32
N ALA A 538 -3.47 -25.40 -13.53
CA ALA A 538 -3.40 -23.99 -13.88
C ALA A 538 -2.66 -23.76 -15.22
N ARG A 539 -1.79 -24.67 -15.64
CA ARG A 539 -1.07 -24.56 -16.92
C ARG A 539 -1.95 -24.82 -18.14
N THR A 540 -3.06 -25.54 -17.97
CA THR A 540 -3.94 -25.97 -19.07
C THR A 540 -5.33 -25.35 -18.98
N ASP A 541 -5.84 -25.21 -17.77
CA ASP A 541 -7.25 -24.93 -17.47
C ASP A 541 -7.48 -23.45 -17.13
N TRP A 542 -6.45 -22.75 -16.65
CA TRP A 542 -6.51 -21.32 -16.38
C TRP A 542 -6.38 -20.55 -17.70
N ARG A 543 -7.53 -20.21 -18.26
CA ARG A 543 -7.66 -19.43 -19.50
C ARG A 543 -8.52 -18.21 -19.24
N GLU A 544 -8.22 -17.15 -19.95
CA GLU A 544 -8.96 -15.90 -19.93
C GLU A 544 -10.46 -16.13 -20.25
N PRO A 545 -11.40 -15.47 -19.55
CA PRO A 545 -12.77 -15.38 -20.01
C PRO A 545 -12.77 -14.62 -21.34
N ALA A 546 -13.28 -15.23 -22.42
CA ALA A 546 -13.31 -14.58 -23.73
C ALA A 546 -13.97 -13.18 -23.66
N GLY A 547 -13.13 -12.14 -23.79
CA GLY A 547 -13.39 -10.73 -24.05
C GLY A 547 -14.75 -10.15 -23.65
N GLN A 548 -14.75 -9.31 -22.61
CA GLN A 548 -15.65 -8.17 -22.52
C GLN A 548 -14.87 -6.90 -22.17
N VAL A 549 -14.71 -6.06 -23.18
CA VAL A 549 -14.33 -4.64 -23.05
C VAL A 549 -15.36 -3.97 -22.14
N PRO A 550 -14.97 -3.27 -21.04
CA PRO A 550 -15.94 -2.63 -20.16
C PRO A 550 -16.52 -1.39 -20.86
N THR A 551 -17.66 -1.57 -21.51
CA THR A 551 -18.56 -0.45 -21.82
C THR A 551 -19.32 -0.15 -20.54
N ARG A 552 -19.13 1.05 -19.98
CA ARG A 552 -19.95 1.55 -18.86
C ARG A 552 -21.42 1.45 -19.26
N ALA A 553 -22.13 0.49 -18.68
CA ALA A 553 -23.58 0.41 -18.69
C ALA A 553 -24.05 0.43 -17.24
N THR A 554 -24.62 1.57 -16.87
CA THR A 554 -25.55 1.70 -15.76
C THR A 554 -26.70 0.72 -15.98
N GLU A 555 -26.99 -0.14 -15.00
CA GLU A 555 -28.35 -0.47 -14.50
C GLU A 555 -28.43 -1.82 -13.78
N GLN A 556 -28.85 -1.74 -12.51
CA GLN A 556 -29.74 -2.66 -11.79
C GLN A 556 -29.22 -4.08 -11.49
N ALA A 557 -28.48 -4.18 -10.38
CA ALA A 557 -28.42 -5.40 -9.60
C ALA A 557 -29.83 -5.73 -9.05
N THR A 558 -30.52 -6.67 -9.70
CA THR A 558 -31.65 -7.35 -9.08
C THR A 558 -31.08 -8.43 -8.17
N GLU A 559 -31.03 -8.16 -6.87
CA GLU A 559 -30.86 -9.18 -5.84
C GLU A 559 -31.98 -10.22 -5.99
N ARG A 560 -31.66 -11.39 -6.54
CA ARG A 560 -32.49 -12.58 -6.33
C ARG A 560 -32.23 -13.06 -4.92
N ALA A 561 -33.05 -12.55 -4.00
CA ALA A 561 -33.22 -13.10 -2.67
C ALA A 561 -33.47 -14.62 -2.75
N ALA A 562 -32.66 -15.38 -2.01
CA ALA A 562 -33.01 -16.75 -1.67
C ALA A 562 -34.35 -16.76 -0.92
N PRO A 563 -35.22 -17.77 -1.12
CA PRO A 563 -36.50 -17.81 -0.42
C PRO A 563 -36.29 -17.85 1.10
N PRO A 564 -37.14 -17.19 1.90
CA PRO A 564 -37.01 -17.19 3.35
C PRO A 564 -37.08 -18.63 3.86
N ALA A 565 -36.08 -19.02 4.66
CA ALA A 565 -36.10 -20.29 5.35
C ALA A 565 -37.31 -20.35 6.28
N ASP A 566 -38.08 -21.43 6.16
CA ASP A 566 -39.29 -21.67 6.92
C ASP A 566 -38.99 -21.63 8.44
N THR A 567 -39.70 -20.76 9.17
CA THR A 567 -39.40 -20.49 10.59
C THR A 567 -39.56 -21.75 11.44
N GLU A 568 -40.42 -22.67 11.01
CA GLU A 568 -40.62 -23.98 11.62
C GLU A 568 -39.39 -24.89 11.44
N GLN A 569 -38.74 -24.86 10.27
CA GLN A 569 -37.50 -25.61 9.99
C GLN A 569 -36.28 -25.02 10.69
N VAL A 570 -36.32 -23.74 11.08
CA VAL A 570 -35.29 -23.10 11.90
C VAL A 570 -35.50 -23.43 13.38
N PHE A 571 -36.75 -23.45 13.85
CA PHE A 571 -37.12 -23.87 15.19
C PHE A 571 -36.86 -25.37 15.43
N ASP A 572 -37.16 -26.23 14.47
CA ASP A 572 -36.86 -27.67 14.51
C ASP A 572 -35.34 -27.91 14.56
N ARG A 573 -34.56 -27.17 13.77
CA ARG A 573 -33.08 -27.21 13.82
C ARG A 573 -32.53 -26.79 15.18
N TRP A 574 -33.15 -25.79 15.82
CA TRP A 574 -32.75 -25.32 17.15
C TRP A 574 -33.19 -26.30 18.24
N ARG A 575 -34.36 -26.93 18.09
CA ARG A 575 -34.87 -27.96 19.01
C ARG A 575 -34.05 -29.24 18.95
N ASP A 576 -33.61 -29.65 17.76
CA ASP A 576 -32.68 -30.79 17.57
C ASP A 576 -31.30 -30.48 18.15
N ARG A 577 -30.83 -29.23 18.07
CA ARG A 577 -29.59 -28.79 18.74
C ARG A 577 -29.71 -28.74 20.27
N LEU A 578 -30.92 -28.55 20.81
CA LEU A 578 -31.16 -28.45 22.25
C LEU A 578 -31.57 -29.77 22.92
N SER A 579 -32.08 -30.75 22.16
CA SER A 579 -32.69 -31.97 22.73
C SER A 579 -31.82 -33.23 22.62
N GLY A 580 -30.65 -33.15 21.96
CA GLY A 580 -29.73 -34.29 21.82
C GLY A 580 -28.57 -34.24 22.82
N GLY A 581 -28.72 -34.84 24.00
CA GLY A 581 -27.65 -34.79 25.00
C GLY A 581 -27.72 -35.81 26.15
N GLY A 582 -28.31 -37.00 25.93
CA GLY A 582 -28.24 -38.11 26.87
C GLY A 582 -27.10 -39.07 26.55
N GLY A 583 -26.00 -39.00 27.30
CA GLY A 583 -24.92 -40.00 27.32
C GLY A 583 -23.56 -39.50 26.81
N TRP A 584 -22.51 -39.74 27.63
CA TRP A 584 -21.04 -39.62 27.49
C TRP A 584 -20.37 -38.63 26.50
N GLN A 585 -20.95 -38.23 25.36
CA GLN A 585 -20.43 -37.19 24.46
C GLN A 585 -20.67 -35.76 24.97
N GLY A 586 -21.66 -35.53 25.85
CA GLY A 586 -21.98 -34.19 26.39
C GLY A 586 -20.97 -33.62 27.39
N GLN A 587 -20.08 -34.44 27.96
CA GLN A 587 -19.01 -33.95 28.84
C GLN A 587 -17.83 -33.34 28.07
N VAL A 588 -17.62 -33.74 26.81
CA VAL A 588 -16.55 -33.18 25.97
C VAL A 588 -17.00 -31.85 25.36
N SER A 589 -18.26 -31.74 24.92
CA SER A 589 -18.81 -30.49 24.39
C SER A 589 -19.01 -29.41 25.46
N SER A 590 -19.42 -29.78 26.68
CA SER A 590 -19.51 -28.81 27.79
C SER A 590 -18.15 -28.35 28.31
N PHE A 591 -17.12 -29.19 28.22
CA PHE A 591 -15.74 -28.81 28.45
C PHE A 591 -15.20 -27.90 27.35
N GLU A 592 -15.48 -28.21 26.09
CA GLU A 592 -15.16 -27.37 24.92
C GLU A 592 -15.85 -26.01 25.00
N ASP A 593 -17.14 -25.96 25.31
CA ASP A 593 -17.91 -24.73 25.53
C ASP A 593 -17.38 -23.92 26.73
N TRP A 594 -16.93 -24.58 27.80
CA TRP A 594 -16.32 -23.92 28.95
C TRP A 594 -14.94 -23.35 28.61
N LEU A 595 -14.12 -24.07 27.85
CA LEU A 595 -12.80 -23.64 27.39
C LEU A 595 -12.91 -22.46 26.43
N GLN A 596 -13.86 -22.53 25.48
CA GLN A 596 -14.13 -21.46 24.54
C GLN A 596 -14.71 -20.23 25.23
N ARG A 597 -15.65 -20.37 26.19
CA ARG A 597 -16.17 -19.19 26.93
C ARG A 597 -15.19 -18.57 27.91
N THR A 598 -14.30 -19.36 28.51
CA THR A 598 -13.41 -18.89 29.58
C THR A 598 -12.06 -18.42 29.04
N PHE A 599 -11.57 -19.05 27.97
CA PHE A 599 -10.23 -18.82 27.42
C PHE A 599 -10.21 -18.53 25.92
N ASP A 600 -11.36 -18.56 25.22
CA ASP A 600 -11.49 -18.36 23.76
C ASP A 600 -10.71 -19.38 22.91
N ILE A 601 -10.49 -20.59 23.45
CA ILE A 601 -9.72 -21.66 22.79
C ILE A 601 -10.68 -22.71 22.21
N SER A 602 -10.63 -22.94 20.90
CA SER A 602 -11.38 -24.00 20.21
C SER A 602 -10.60 -25.32 20.09
N LEU A 603 -11.26 -26.49 20.04
CA LEU A 603 -10.57 -27.78 19.81
C LEU A 603 -9.83 -27.83 18.45
N SER A 604 -10.18 -26.94 17.51
CA SER A 604 -9.46 -26.69 16.25
C SER A 604 -8.03 -26.16 16.46
N GLU A 605 -7.82 -25.30 17.46
CA GLU A 605 -6.52 -24.76 17.85
C GLU A 605 -5.68 -25.76 18.65
N LEU A 606 -6.33 -26.78 19.21
CA LEU A 606 -5.71 -27.89 19.94
C LEU A 606 -5.27 -29.05 19.02
N ARG A 607 -5.22 -28.84 17.69
CA ARG A 607 -4.70 -29.83 16.74
C ARG A 607 -3.19 -29.65 16.54
N LEU A 608 -2.43 -30.72 16.76
CA LEU A 608 -0.96 -30.75 16.59
C LEU A 608 -0.47 -30.46 15.16
N ARG A 609 -1.34 -30.63 14.15
CA ARG A 609 -1.03 -30.35 12.73
C ARG A 609 -2.32 -30.02 11.97
N ALA A 610 -2.41 -28.82 11.39
CA ALA A 610 -3.51 -28.47 10.50
C ALA A 610 -3.46 -29.36 9.24
N PRO A 611 -4.61 -29.85 8.71
CA PRO A 611 -4.61 -30.55 7.44
C PRO A 611 -4.08 -29.64 6.34
N GLU A 612 -3.15 -30.14 5.53
CA GLU A 612 -2.60 -29.38 4.41
C GLU A 612 -3.72 -29.09 3.40
N ALA A 613 -3.96 -27.80 3.15
CA ALA A 613 -4.89 -27.38 2.11
C ALA A 613 -4.44 -27.95 0.74
N PRO A 614 -5.39 -28.33 -0.14
CA PRO A 614 -5.06 -28.74 -1.49
C PRO A 614 -4.32 -27.62 -2.23
N PRO A 615 -3.53 -27.95 -3.28
CA PRO A 615 -2.94 -26.94 -4.14
C PRO A 615 -4.01 -25.97 -4.67
N TYR A 616 -3.69 -24.68 -4.69
CA TYR A 616 -4.60 -23.63 -5.13
C TYR A 616 -4.81 -23.72 -6.65
N ALA A 617 -6.06 -23.85 -7.08
CA ALA A 617 -6.44 -23.80 -8.48
C ALA A 617 -7.01 -22.41 -8.78
N PRO A 618 -6.36 -21.59 -9.63
CA PRO A 618 -6.85 -20.26 -9.98
C PRO A 618 -8.23 -20.32 -10.63
N ALA A 619 -9.11 -19.39 -10.26
CA ALA A 619 -10.39 -19.22 -10.91
C ALA A 619 -10.22 -18.52 -12.27
N ARG A 620 -11.26 -18.51 -13.12
CA ARG A 620 -11.15 -17.91 -14.47
C ARG A 620 -11.07 -16.39 -14.44
N GLU A 621 -11.68 -15.80 -13.43
CA GLU A 621 -11.70 -14.38 -13.11
C GLU A 621 -10.36 -13.87 -12.53
N THR A 622 -9.50 -14.78 -12.06
CA THR A 622 -8.17 -14.42 -11.54
C THR A 622 -7.25 -14.02 -12.70
N SER A 623 -6.71 -12.81 -12.65
CA SER A 623 -5.82 -12.24 -13.67
C SER A 623 -4.34 -12.41 -13.33
N LEU A 624 -3.98 -12.39 -12.04
CA LEU A 624 -2.61 -12.62 -11.56
C LEU A 624 -2.62 -13.45 -10.27
N VAL A 625 -1.66 -14.36 -10.15
CA VAL A 625 -1.37 -15.12 -8.93
C VAL A 625 0.06 -14.80 -8.50
N ILE A 626 0.21 -14.38 -7.24
CA ILE A 626 1.47 -14.14 -6.56
C ILE A 626 1.58 -15.18 -5.46
N ALA A 627 2.60 -16.04 -5.50
CA ALA A 627 2.73 -17.10 -4.51
C ALA A 627 4.19 -17.25 -4.08
N GLN A 628 4.41 -17.39 -2.77
CA GLN A 628 5.74 -17.54 -2.20
C GLN A 628 5.88 -18.88 -1.48
N ALA A 629 7.08 -19.46 -1.54
CA ALA A 629 7.47 -20.62 -0.76
C ALA A 629 8.98 -20.61 -0.47
N ALA A 630 9.40 -21.39 0.53
CA ALA A 630 10.80 -21.73 0.69
C ALA A 630 11.31 -22.48 -0.55
N ALA A 631 12.53 -22.20 -0.98
CA ALA A 631 13.16 -22.93 -2.07
C ALA A 631 13.24 -24.43 -1.72
N PRO A 632 13.04 -25.37 -2.68
CA PRO A 632 13.10 -26.81 -2.40
C PRO A 632 14.43 -27.30 -1.81
N THR A 633 15.52 -26.58 -2.08
CA THR A 633 16.87 -26.84 -1.52
C THR A 633 17.02 -26.40 -0.07
N GLY A 634 16.12 -25.53 0.43
CA GLY A 634 16.17 -24.93 1.77
C GLY A 634 16.91 -23.60 1.85
N ASP A 635 17.70 -23.24 0.83
CA ASP A 635 18.64 -22.10 0.85
C ASP A 635 18.11 -20.85 0.14
N GLY A 636 16.83 -20.51 0.33
CA GLY A 636 16.26 -19.30 -0.26
C GLY A 636 14.74 -19.27 -0.31
N VAL A 637 14.22 -18.29 -1.02
CA VAL A 637 12.77 -18.06 -1.19
C VAL A 637 12.45 -17.92 -2.68
N TRP A 638 11.42 -18.63 -3.11
CA TRP A 638 10.89 -18.58 -4.46
C TRP A 638 9.56 -17.84 -4.43
N THR A 639 9.42 -16.83 -5.29
CA THR A 639 8.14 -16.14 -5.51
C THR A 639 7.76 -16.27 -6.97
N VAL A 640 6.54 -16.73 -7.23
CA VAL A 640 5.94 -16.93 -8.55
C VAL A 640 4.93 -15.83 -8.79
N PHE A 641 5.06 -15.15 -9.93
CA PHE A 641 4.10 -14.22 -10.49
C PHE A 641 3.61 -14.82 -11.82
N ALA A 642 2.40 -15.36 -11.80
CA ALA A 642 1.82 -16.07 -12.93
C ALA A 642 0.50 -15.43 -13.37
N ALA A 643 0.24 -15.43 -14.67
CA ALA A 643 -1.02 -14.99 -15.29
C ALA A 643 -1.49 -16.02 -16.32
N PRO A 644 -2.74 -15.99 -16.79
CA PRO A 644 -3.23 -16.95 -17.79
C PRO A 644 -2.59 -16.76 -19.18
N SER A 645 -2.17 -15.54 -19.53
CA SER A 645 -1.51 -15.20 -20.81
C SER A 645 -0.40 -14.15 -20.61
N GLU A 646 0.45 -13.97 -21.63
CA GLU A 646 1.52 -12.96 -21.59
C GLU A 646 0.97 -11.52 -21.62
N ASP A 647 -0.08 -11.26 -22.40
CA ASP A 647 -0.69 -9.92 -22.49
C ASP A 647 -1.33 -9.51 -21.15
N LEU A 648 -2.13 -10.40 -20.55
CA LEU A 648 -2.71 -10.16 -19.24
C LEU A 648 -1.66 -10.04 -18.13
N LEU A 649 -0.50 -10.68 -18.27
CA LEU A 649 0.57 -10.59 -17.28
C LEU A 649 1.06 -9.15 -17.13
N ALA A 650 1.30 -8.43 -18.23
CA ALA A 650 1.82 -7.07 -18.18
C ALA A 650 0.80 -6.11 -17.54
N ASP A 651 -0.45 -6.14 -17.98
CA ASP A 651 -1.52 -5.28 -17.45
C ASP A 651 -1.88 -5.64 -16.00
N ALA A 652 -2.02 -6.92 -15.67
CA ALA A 652 -2.34 -7.36 -14.32
C ALA A 652 -1.18 -7.14 -13.34
N MET A 653 0.08 -7.25 -13.80
CA MET A 653 1.24 -6.87 -12.99
C MET A 653 1.21 -5.39 -12.67
N ALA A 654 1.08 -4.52 -13.69
CA ALA A 654 1.02 -3.07 -13.49
C ALA A 654 -0.15 -2.64 -12.60
N ALA A 655 -1.30 -3.33 -12.69
CA ALA A 655 -2.43 -3.08 -11.81
C ALA A 655 -2.18 -3.57 -10.36
N ALA A 656 -1.69 -4.80 -10.17
CA ALA A 656 -1.45 -5.36 -8.84
C ALA A 656 -0.28 -4.68 -8.10
N THR A 657 0.66 -4.06 -8.81
CA THR A 657 1.78 -3.31 -8.23
C THR A 657 1.44 -1.85 -7.91
N ARG A 658 0.22 -1.38 -8.19
CA ARG A 658 -0.23 -0.05 -7.74
C ARG A 658 -0.22 0.01 -6.21
N GLU A 659 0.18 1.15 -5.66
CA GLU A 659 0.36 1.40 -4.23
C GLU A 659 -0.88 1.04 -3.41
N ASP A 660 -2.06 1.41 -3.91
CA ASP A 660 -3.35 1.18 -3.24
C ASP A 660 -3.70 -0.31 -3.06
N ARG A 661 -3.24 -1.19 -3.95
CA ARG A 661 -3.48 -2.64 -3.96
C ARG A 661 -2.29 -3.46 -3.43
N TRP A 662 -1.07 -3.01 -3.73
CA TRP A 662 0.15 -3.74 -3.41
C TRP A 662 0.31 -3.96 -1.91
N ARG A 663 -0.13 -3.00 -1.08
CA ARG A 663 -0.16 -3.14 0.38
C ARG A 663 -1.08 -4.25 0.90
N ASP A 664 -2.06 -4.68 0.10
CA ASP A 664 -3.00 -5.75 0.46
C ASP A 664 -2.43 -7.14 0.15
N ILE A 665 -1.24 -7.21 -0.46
CA ILE A 665 -0.54 -8.48 -0.71
C ILE A 665 0.04 -9.00 0.61
N ASP A 666 -0.52 -10.11 1.09
CA ASP A 666 -0.20 -10.77 2.35
C ASP A 666 -0.28 -12.31 2.23
N GLY A 667 0.18 -13.02 3.26
CA GLY A 667 0.10 -14.47 3.39
C GLY A 667 1.15 -15.21 2.57
N ARG A 668 0.80 -16.40 2.09
CA ARG A 668 1.65 -17.20 1.18
C ARG A 668 1.27 -17.03 -0.29
N LEU A 669 0.05 -16.60 -0.55
CA LEU A 669 -0.57 -16.52 -1.86
C LEU A 669 -1.50 -15.31 -1.87
N ALA A 670 -1.37 -14.47 -2.88
CA ALA A 670 -2.25 -13.36 -3.19
C ALA A 670 -2.71 -13.48 -4.64
N THR A 671 -3.97 -13.16 -4.91
CA THR A 671 -4.54 -13.16 -6.26
C THR A 671 -5.19 -11.84 -6.59
N TYR A 672 -4.99 -11.37 -7.82
CA TYR A 672 -5.63 -10.18 -8.35
C TYR A 672 -6.65 -10.56 -9.41
N ALA A 673 -7.85 -9.97 -9.33
CA ALA A 673 -8.89 -10.10 -10.34
C ALA A 673 -9.16 -8.72 -10.98
N ALA A 674 -8.85 -8.57 -12.26
CA ALA A 674 -9.02 -7.28 -12.96
C ALA A 674 -10.49 -6.85 -13.10
N ALA A 675 -11.43 -7.79 -13.08
CA ALA A 675 -12.85 -7.50 -13.22
C ALA A 675 -13.46 -6.79 -12.00
N THR A 676 -13.04 -7.17 -10.79
CA THR A 676 -13.50 -6.58 -9.52
C THR A 676 -12.50 -5.61 -8.93
N ASP A 677 -11.28 -5.61 -9.45
CA ASP A 677 -10.17 -4.79 -8.99
C ASP A 677 -9.75 -5.08 -7.53
N THR A 678 -9.82 -6.35 -7.13
CA THR A 678 -9.60 -6.80 -5.74
C THR A 678 -8.40 -7.73 -5.59
N ILE A 679 -7.75 -7.64 -4.43
CA ILE A 679 -6.74 -8.60 -3.97
C ILE A 679 -7.39 -9.55 -2.95
N GLU A 680 -7.18 -10.85 -3.14
CA GLU A 680 -7.54 -11.88 -2.16
C GLU A 680 -6.27 -12.59 -1.70
N THR A 681 -6.18 -12.90 -0.40
CA THR A 681 -4.99 -13.52 0.19
C THR A 681 -5.31 -14.83 0.89
N ALA A 682 -4.32 -15.72 0.95
CA ALA A 682 -4.39 -16.97 1.69
C ALA A 682 -3.23 -17.07 2.69
N PRO A 683 -3.51 -17.35 3.98
CA PRO A 683 -2.48 -17.41 5.01
C PRO A 683 -1.54 -18.61 4.83
N ALA A 684 -0.35 -18.51 5.41
CA ALA A 684 0.61 -19.60 5.47
C ALA A 684 0.21 -20.60 6.57
N ALA A 685 -0.04 -21.87 6.20
CA ALA A 685 -0.34 -22.93 7.17
C ALA A 685 0.91 -23.39 7.95
N ALA A 686 2.09 -23.24 7.34
CA ALA A 686 3.38 -23.49 7.96
C ALA A 686 4.38 -22.44 7.47
N VAL A 687 5.23 -21.97 8.39
CA VAL A 687 6.29 -21.00 8.10
C VAL A 687 7.63 -21.57 8.55
N THR A 688 8.68 -21.24 7.79
CA THR A 688 10.07 -21.53 8.14
C THR A 688 10.74 -20.23 8.55
N PHE A 689 11.44 -20.23 9.69
CA PHE A 689 12.26 -19.10 10.09
C PHE A 689 13.53 -19.04 9.26
N LEU A 690 13.83 -17.86 8.75
CA LEU A 690 15.11 -17.56 8.11
C LEU A 690 16.18 -17.33 9.19
N PRO A 691 17.49 -17.39 8.84
CA PRO A 691 18.56 -17.21 9.82
C PRO A 691 18.40 -15.94 10.64
N LEU A 692 18.37 -16.08 11.97
CA LEU A 692 18.17 -14.96 12.88
C LEU A 692 19.31 -13.93 12.77
N THR A 693 18.92 -12.69 12.52
CA THR A 693 19.83 -11.53 12.50
C THR A 693 20.22 -11.08 13.91
N ASP A 694 19.33 -11.25 14.89
CA ASP A 694 19.58 -10.99 16.30
C ASP A 694 19.46 -12.29 17.12
N ARG A 695 20.56 -12.71 17.75
CA ARG A 695 20.65 -13.90 18.60
C ARG A 695 20.77 -13.57 20.09
N SER A 696 20.45 -12.33 20.48
CA SER A 696 20.44 -11.91 21.87
C SER A 696 19.45 -12.75 22.69
N VAL A 697 19.77 -12.96 23.97
CA VAL A 697 18.88 -13.70 24.90
C VAL A 697 17.52 -13.01 25.01
N GLY A 698 17.48 -11.68 24.93
CA GLY A 698 16.26 -10.90 24.90
C GLY A 698 15.38 -11.24 23.70
N ASN A 699 15.95 -11.25 22.49
CA ASN A 699 15.21 -11.62 21.28
C ASN A 699 14.74 -13.07 21.32
N LEU A 700 15.61 -14.01 21.70
CA LEU A 700 15.24 -15.43 21.81
C LEU A 700 14.08 -15.67 22.79
N ARG A 701 14.04 -14.93 23.92
CA ARG A 701 12.92 -14.96 24.86
C ARG A 701 11.62 -14.46 24.21
N MET A 702 11.67 -13.36 23.45
CA MET A 702 10.49 -12.80 22.77
C MET A 702 9.99 -13.71 21.62
N ILE A 703 10.91 -14.34 20.89
CA ILE A 703 10.58 -15.34 19.86
C ILE A 703 9.89 -16.54 20.51
N ALA A 704 10.46 -17.08 21.60
CA ALA A 704 9.87 -18.19 22.33
C ALA A 704 8.49 -17.84 22.90
N ALA A 705 8.31 -16.63 23.44
CA ALA A 705 7.02 -16.15 23.93
C ALA A 705 5.96 -16.08 22.81
N ASN A 706 6.30 -15.51 21.65
CA ASN A 706 5.41 -15.46 20.49
C ASN A 706 5.07 -16.87 20.00
N TRP A 707 6.06 -17.75 19.83
CA TRP A 707 5.84 -19.10 19.33
C TRP A 707 4.96 -19.93 20.28
N LEU A 708 5.17 -19.83 21.60
CA LEU A 708 4.33 -20.51 22.59
C LEU A 708 2.91 -19.94 22.60
N SER A 709 2.75 -18.63 22.42
CA SER A 709 1.44 -17.96 22.32
C SER A 709 0.67 -18.45 21.09
N SER A 710 1.33 -18.63 19.94
CA SER A 710 0.72 -19.19 18.73
C SER A 710 0.47 -20.71 18.80
N ASN A 711 1.14 -21.44 19.71
CA ASN A 711 1.06 -22.91 19.84
C ASN A 711 0.56 -23.30 21.24
N ILE A 712 -0.64 -22.86 21.59
CA ILE A 712 -1.17 -22.96 22.97
C ILE A 712 -1.22 -24.39 23.51
N LEU A 713 -1.48 -25.39 22.65
CA LEU A 713 -1.44 -26.80 23.03
C LEU A 713 -0.05 -27.23 23.50
N VAL A 714 0.99 -26.86 22.75
CA VAL A 714 2.37 -27.20 23.09
C VAL A 714 2.76 -26.53 24.40
N TYR A 715 2.36 -25.27 24.58
CA TYR A 715 2.56 -24.56 25.84
C TYR A 715 1.88 -25.26 27.02
N ALA A 716 0.60 -25.62 26.88
CA ALA A 716 -0.17 -26.30 27.93
C ALA A 716 0.44 -27.65 28.31
N VAL A 717 0.81 -28.47 27.31
CA VAL A 717 1.44 -29.79 27.54
C VAL A 717 2.80 -29.63 28.21
N ALA A 718 3.63 -28.69 27.76
CA ALA A 718 4.93 -28.42 28.36
C ALA A 718 4.80 -27.95 29.82
N LEU A 719 3.82 -27.09 30.10
CA LEU A 719 3.54 -26.61 31.46
C LEU A 719 3.10 -27.75 32.38
N VAL A 720 2.17 -28.61 31.92
CA VAL A 720 1.72 -29.78 32.69
C VAL A 720 2.88 -30.74 32.96
N LEU A 721 3.72 -31.02 31.95
CA LEU A 721 4.91 -31.86 32.11
C LEU A 721 5.91 -31.26 33.11
N MET A 722 6.17 -29.95 33.04
CA MET A 722 7.04 -29.27 34.01
C MET A 722 6.48 -29.33 35.43
N CYS A 723 5.18 -29.09 35.60
CA CYS A 723 4.51 -29.22 36.89
C CYS A 723 4.59 -30.65 37.42
N ALA A 724 4.41 -31.67 36.56
CA ALA A 724 4.54 -33.07 36.93
C ALA A 724 5.98 -33.45 37.34
N ILE A 725 6.98 -32.98 36.60
CA ILE A 725 8.41 -33.18 36.92
C ILE A 725 8.74 -32.50 38.26
N LEU A 726 8.32 -31.25 38.45
CA LEU A 726 8.53 -30.51 39.69
C LEU A 726 7.85 -31.23 40.87
N GLY A 727 6.62 -31.70 40.67
CA GLY A 727 5.89 -32.50 41.65
C GLY A 727 6.63 -33.79 42.01
N ALA A 728 7.13 -34.52 41.01
CA ALA A 728 7.90 -35.76 41.20
C ALA A 728 9.24 -35.49 41.92
N MET A 729 9.96 -34.44 41.54
CA MET A 729 11.21 -34.02 42.20
C MET A 729 10.96 -33.63 43.66
N THR A 730 9.90 -32.86 43.92
CA THR A 730 9.53 -32.43 45.27
C THR A 730 9.12 -33.63 46.12
N ALA A 731 8.33 -34.56 45.56
CA ALA A 731 7.96 -35.81 46.25
C ALA A 731 9.18 -36.69 46.55
N PHE A 732 10.13 -36.79 45.63
CA PHE A 732 11.38 -37.52 45.83
C PHE A 732 12.25 -36.86 46.92
N LEU A 733 12.37 -35.54 46.91
CA LEU A 733 13.11 -34.77 47.91
C LEU A 733 12.47 -34.91 49.30
N LEU A 734 11.14 -34.78 49.40
CA LEU A 734 10.39 -34.97 50.64
C LEU A 734 10.48 -36.41 51.15
N ARG A 735 10.49 -37.43 50.28
CA ARG A 735 10.73 -38.83 50.68
C ARG A 735 12.14 -39.08 51.20
N ARG A 736 13.14 -38.31 50.73
CA ARG A 736 14.54 -38.47 51.15
C ARG A 736 14.87 -37.69 52.43
N ILE A 737 14.16 -36.59 52.68
CA ILE A 737 14.32 -35.74 53.87
C ILE A 737 13.35 -36.15 54.99
N GLY A 738 12.16 -36.66 54.65
CA GLY A 738 11.18 -37.20 55.58
C GLY A 738 11.61 -38.55 56.13
N ARG A 739 11.94 -38.60 57.42
CA ARG A 739 12.27 -39.81 58.18
C ARG A 739 11.20 -40.90 57.99
N GLN A 740 11.65 -42.12 57.69
CA GLN A 740 10.97 -43.32 58.19
C GLN A 740 11.02 -43.27 59.72
N GLY A 741 9.88 -42.97 60.34
CA GLY A 741 9.65 -42.95 61.78
C GLY A 741 8.21 -43.29 62.05
#